data_AF-A0A7E5X122-F1
#
_entry.id   AF-A0A7E5X122-F1
#
_cell.length_a   1.000
_cell.length_b   1.000
_cell.length_c   1.000
_cell.angle_alpha   90.00
_cell.angle_beta   90.00
_cell.angle_gamma   90.00
#
_symmetry.space_group_name_H-M   'P 1'
#
loop_
_entity.id
_entity.type
_entity.pdbx_description
1 polymer ?
#
loop_
_entity_poly.entity_id
_entity_poly.type
_entity_poly.pdbx_seq_one_letter_code
_entity_poly.pdbx_strand_id
1 'polypeptide(L)'
;MKIYTNENNTSTLKLLIAANLAGKKVELVSASFDDDVFAGPRQLPLLAVDDTLAFFSSNAAAQYLFPVLDLSDNGQCQQIQEWEATRLQPAVASVLSCKTVSSDLRQALQALLATLDTMLEKHQYILGDKLSAADVSVYSSVFPLWHSPDLKAAFLADCAHLLRWSDELAASKAVQEAIAQWGGSPTGPFGATSALGIPQLPSLATCTPGGSPDEGAAVEAGPTPEELETARDNWSHGRERLQTPLEHRDIVLPVKGRKNVLITSALPYVNNVPHLGNIIGCVLSADIFARYCRLCDYNTLFISGTDEYGTATETKALEEGVSPREICDKYFEIHSAVYRWFDIGFDYFGRTSTPQQTEIAQRMFLKLRDNGFVSSQTVDQLLCQKCDRFLADRFVEGTCPHPGCLYPDARGDQCDKCGKLINAIELISPRCKVCATEPVVRPSQQLFIELGQLEPAIRSWVSVSQAGWSGPARAVCRAWLREPLRPRAVTRDLKWGVPVPVAGFTNKVFYVWFDAPIGYLSITQNATHEFEKWWKPDKEYDVKLYQFMAKDNVPFHVVMFPATLIGVNEGHVLVNHLYATEYLNYEDGKFSKSRGVGVFGTDAQETGIPSDVWRFYLASIRPETSDSNFSWVELGTRNNSELLNNLGNFCHRSLTFCCNMFGGRVPDVTLSAADVELIALVNREIAAYVQQLSGGRLREALRHVLSVSRRGNQHMQAQQPWMLLKGGEEDK
;
A
#
# COMPACT_ATOMS: atom_id res chain seq x y z
N MET A 1 -22.69 7.54 36.43
CA MET A 1 -22.07 6.92 35.24
C MET A 1 -22.31 5.42 35.31
N LYS A 2 -22.51 4.78 34.16
CA LYS A 2 -22.76 3.35 34.05
C LYS A 2 -21.64 2.70 33.23
N ILE A 3 -21.19 1.54 33.65
CA ILE A 3 -20.25 0.70 32.89
C ILE A 3 -21.04 -0.49 32.39
N TYR A 4 -21.32 -0.51 31.09
CA TYR A 4 -21.89 -1.68 30.44
C TYR A 4 -20.78 -2.68 30.19
N THR A 5 -20.94 -3.91 30.68
CA THR A 5 -19.92 -4.96 30.57
C THR A 5 -20.54 -6.35 30.52
N ASN A 6 -19.74 -7.34 30.12
CA ASN A 6 -20.10 -8.75 30.10
C ASN A 6 -19.34 -9.55 31.19
N GLU A 7 -19.79 -10.78 31.41
CA GLU A 7 -19.26 -11.66 32.45
C GLU A 7 -17.74 -11.88 32.32
N ASN A 8 -17.01 -11.78 33.44
CA ASN A 8 -15.57 -11.97 33.53
C ASN A 8 -14.71 -11.16 32.54
N ASN A 9 -15.17 -10.00 32.08
CA ASN A 9 -14.37 -9.10 31.26
C ASN A 9 -13.40 -8.29 32.13
N THR A 10 -12.11 -8.61 32.04
CA THR A 10 -11.04 -8.01 32.84
C THR A 10 -10.77 -6.56 32.50
N SER A 11 -11.13 -6.10 31.29
CA SER A 11 -11.02 -4.68 30.94
C SER A 11 -11.98 -3.81 31.77
N THR A 12 -13.00 -4.40 32.40
CA THR A 12 -13.87 -3.71 33.36
C THR A 12 -13.11 -3.22 34.59
N LEU A 13 -12.13 -4.00 35.06
CA LEU A 13 -11.29 -3.63 36.21
C LEU A 13 -10.60 -2.29 35.97
N LYS A 14 -10.19 -2.02 34.72
CA LYS A 14 -9.57 -0.76 34.31
C LYS A 14 -10.41 0.46 34.67
N LEU A 15 -11.73 0.39 34.40
CA LEU A 15 -12.65 1.48 34.66
C LEU A 15 -13.02 1.56 36.15
N LEU A 16 -13.19 0.42 36.82
CA LEU A 16 -13.50 0.37 38.25
C LEU A 16 -12.36 0.90 39.11
N ILE A 17 -11.11 0.50 38.81
CA ILE A 17 -9.92 0.99 39.50
C ILE A 17 -9.78 2.50 39.29
N ALA A 18 -9.91 2.99 38.04
CA ALA A 18 -9.85 4.43 37.74
C ALA A 18 -10.96 5.22 38.47
N ALA A 19 -12.18 4.70 38.50
CA ALA A 19 -13.29 5.33 39.21
C ALA A 19 -13.04 5.39 40.73
N ASN A 20 -12.57 4.30 41.34
CA ASN A 20 -12.29 4.24 42.77
C ASN A 20 -11.14 5.16 43.18
N LEU A 21 -10.06 5.20 42.40
CA LEU A 21 -8.95 6.13 42.61
C LEU A 21 -9.40 7.60 42.53
N ALA A 22 -10.36 7.91 41.65
CA ALA A 22 -10.92 9.24 41.50
C ALA A 22 -12.09 9.55 42.46
N GLY A 23 -12.50 8.61 43.32
CA GLY A 23 -13.67 8.76 44.20
C GLY A 23 -15.00 8.89 43.44
N LYS A 24 -15.07 8.44 42.18
CA LYS A 24 -16.26 8.52 41.32
C LYS A 24 -17.12 7.26 41.49
N LYS A 25 -18.43 7.44 41.65
CA LYS A 25 -19.38 6.32 41.71
C LYS A 25 -19.78 5.86 40.30
N VAL A 26 -19.59 4.57 40.05
CA VAL A 26 -19.96 3.89 38.80
C VAL A 26 -20.85 2.68 39.10
N GLU A 27 -21.88 2.49 38.30
CA GLU A 27 -22.79 1.33 38.37
C GLU A 27 -22.43 0.34 37.25
N LEU A 28 -22.32 -0.95 37.58
CA LEU A 28 -22.13 -2.01 36.57
C LEU A 28 -23.47 -2.45 36.01
N VAL A 29 -23.57 -2.51 34.68
CA VAL A 29 -24.75 -2.99 33.96
C VAL A 29 -24.33 -4.14 33.07
N SER A 30 -24.97 -5.30 33.22
CA SER A 30 -24.73 -6.44 32.34
C SER A 30 -25.22 -6.13 30.93
N ALA A 31 -24.37 -6.38 29.92
CA ALA A 31 -24.67 -6.14 28.52
C ALA A 31 -24.07 -7.22 27.61
N SER A 32 -24.76 -7.50 26.52
CA SER A 32 -24.32 -8.31 25.38
C SER A 32 -23.99 -7.43 24.17
N PHE A 33 -23.22 -7.96 23.22
CA PHE A 33 -22.93 -7.28 21.95
C PHE A 33 -24.16 -7.10 21.04
N ASP A 34 -25.28 -7.75 21.39
CA ASP A 34 -26.56 -7.63 20.68
C ASP A 34 -27.49 -6.57 21.28
N ASP A 35 -27.13 -6.00 22.44
CA ASP A 35 -27.95 -5.00 23.10
C ASP A 35 -27.83 -3.63 22.42
N ASP A 36 -28.90 -2.84 22.43
CA ASP A 36 -29.00 -1.52 21.76
C ASP A 36 -28.35 -0.39 22.58
N VAL A 37 -27.22 -0.68 23.23
CA VAL A 37 -26.47 0.25 24.10
C VAL A 37 -25.32 0.95 23.37
N PHE A 38 -25.07 0.60 22.10
CA PHE A 38 -23.93 1.08 21.32
C PHE A 38 -24.35 2.11 20.25
N ALA A 39 -23.93 3.36 20.41
CA ALA A 39 -24.00 4.37 19.35
C ALA A 39 -22.83 4.25 18.33
N GLY A 40 -21.86 3.38 18.58
CA GLY A 40 -20.62 3.21 17.82
C GLY A 40 -20.10 1.76 17.83
N PRO A 41 -18.78 1.52 17.87
CA PRO A 41 -18.21 0.17 17.90
C PRO A 41 -18.80 -0.70 19.02
N ARG A 42 -19.15 -1.95 18.72
CA ARG A 42 -19.66 -2.95 19.68
C ARG A 42 -18.53 -3.50 20.55
N GLN A 43 -18.06 -2.69 21.51
CA GLN A 43 -16.98 -3.00 22.44
C GLN A 43 -17.45 -2.92 23.90
N LEU A 44 -16.98 -3.85 24.72
CA LEU A 44 -17.22 -3.90 26.16
C LEU A 44 -15.87 -3.99 26.90
N PRO A 45 -15.68 -3.25 28.02
CA PRO A 45 -16.67 -2.41 28.68
C PRO A 45 -16.89 -1.06 27.98
N LEU A 46 -18.12 -0.57 28.01
CA LEU A 46 -18.52 0.76 27.54
C LEU A 46 -18.85 1.64 28.76
N LEU A 47 -18.17 2.79 28.89
CA LEU A 47 -18.50 3.77 29.94
C LEU A 47 -19.51 4.78 29.39
N ALA A 48 -20.74 4.74 29.88
CA ALA A 48 -21.73 5.79 29.66
C ALA A 48 -21.65 6.82 30.78
N VAL A 49 -21.28 8.05 30.43
CA VAL A 49 -21.20 9.16 31.38
C VAL A 49 -22.59 9.73 31.62
N ASP A 50 -23.28 10.07 30.52
CA ASP A 50 -24.65 10.57 30.43
C ASP A 50 -25.26 10.16 29.07
N ASP A 51 -26.46 10.67 28.75
CA ASP A 51 -27.21 10.33 27.53
C ASP A 51 -26.53 10.82 26.23
N THR A 52 -25.51 11.67 26.33
CA THR A 52 -24.82 12.30 25.19
C THR A 52 -23.36 11.88 25.05
N LEU A 53 -22.74 11.34 26.11
CA LEU A 53 -21.32 10.99 26.14
C LEU A 53 -21.12 9.54 26.62
N ALA A 54 -20.54 8.73 25.74
CA ALA A 54 -20.08 7.38 26.05
C ALA A 54 -18.69 7.09 25.46
N PHE A 55 -17.90 6.30 26.17
CA PHE A 55 -16.56 5.87 25.77
C PHE A 55 -16.53 4.37 25.53
N PHE A 56 -16.32 3.96 24.27
CA PHE A 56 -16.12 2.56 23.88
C PHE A 56 -14.66 2.10 24.07
N SER A 57 -13.71 3.04 24.06
CA SER A 57 -12.31 2.77 24.40
C SER A 57 -12.12 2.73 25.91
N SER A 58 -11.72 1.58 26.45
CA SER A 58 -11.48 1.41 27.87
C SER A 58 -10.34 2.29 28.40
N ASN A 59 -9.35 2.63 27.56
CA ASN A 59 -8.26 3.54 27.91
C ASN A 59 -8.71 4.99 27.97
N ALA A 60 -9.51 5.44 26.98
CA ALA A 60 -10.09 6.78 27.00
C ALA A 60 -11.04 6.95 28.20
N ALA A 61 -11.84 5.92 28.50
CA ALA A 61 -12.70 5.89 29.68
C ALA A 61 -11.89 5.97 30.98
N ALA A 62 -10.78 5.23 31.08
CA ALA A 62 -9.89 5.27 32.24
C ALA A 62 -9.26 6.66 32.44
N GLN A 63 -8.80 7.31 31.37
CA GLN A 63 -8.30 8.69 31.43
C GLN A 63 -9.39 9.68 31.84
N TYR A 64 -10.61 9.53 31.33
CA TYR A 64 -11.72 10.39 31.72
C TYR A 64 -12.08 10.24 33.22
N LEU A 65 -12.04 9.00 33.73
CA LEU A 65 -12.33 8.71 35.12
C LEU A 65 -11.22 9.19 36.05
N PHE A 66 -9.97 8.87 35.72
CA PHE A 66 -8.77 9.21 36.47
C PHE A 66 -7.81 10.02 35.59
N PRO A 67 -8.12 11.30 35.33
CA PRO A 67 -7.27 12.16 34.52
C PRO A 67 -5.96 12.41 35.26
N VAL A 68 -4.84 12.21 34.58
CA VAL A 68 -3.53 12.59 35.11
C VAL A 68 -3.42 14.12 35.02
N LEU A 69 -3.00 14.74 36.13
CA LEU A 69 -2.30 16.03 36.10
C LEU A 69 -0.96 15.76 35.40
N ASP A 70 -0.91 15.95 34.09
CA ASP A 70 0.29 15.74 33.29
C ASP A 70 1.40 16.65 33.82
N LEU A 71 2.41 16.06 34.46
CA LEU A 71 3.60 16.81 34.91
C LEU A 71 4.74 16.71 33.88
N SER A 72 4.56 15.96 32.78
CA SER A 72 5.44 15.94 31.62
C SER A 72 4.65 16.34 30.37
N ASP A 73 4.97 17.50 29.78
CA ASP A 73 4.25 18.14 28.65
C ASP A 73 4.20 17.34 27.31
N ASN A 74 4.36 16.00 27.31
CA ASN A 74 4.65 15.18 26.12
C ASN A 74 3.66 14.02 25.85
N GLY A 75 2.57 13.86 26.61
CA GLY A 75 1.53 12.85 26.31
C GLY A 75 1.95 11.38 26.51
N GLN A 76 2.95 11.11 27.34
CA GLN A 76 3.50 9.76 27.59
C GLN A 76 2.44 8.76 28.11
N CYS A 77 1.46 9.23 28.90
CA CYS A 77 0.38 8.39 29.39
C CYS A 77 -0.49 7.83 28.25
N GLN A 78 -0.78 8.65 27.22
CA GLN A 78 -1.51 8.20 26.04
C GLN A 78 -0.70 7.18 25.24
N GLN A 79 0.61 7.36 25.11
CA GLN A 79 1.48 6.45 24.37
C GLN A 79 1.57 5.05 25.02
N ILE A 80 1.64 4.98 26.36
CA ILE A 80 1.64 3.69 27.06
C ILE A 80 0.28 3.02 26.96
N GLN A 81 -0.82 3.76 27.05
CA GLN A 81 -2.16 3.20 26.85
C GLN A 81 -2.40 2.76 25.41
N GLU A 82 -1.88 3.48 24.42
CA GLU A 82 -1.94 3.05 23.02
C GLU A 82 -1.12 1.79 22.79
N TRP A 83 0.10 1.73 23.33
CA TRP A 83 0.94 0.53 23.31
C TRP A 83 0.25 -0.66 24.00
N GLU A 84 -0.39 -0.44 25.15
CA GLU A 84 -1.14 -1.47 25.86
C GLU A 84 -2.31 -2.00 25.02
N ALA A 85 -3.12 -1.12 24.42
CA ALA A 85 -4.27 -1.51 23.61
C ALA A 85 -3.89 -2.22 22.31
N THR A 86 -2.75 -1.88 21.71
CA THR A 86 -2.34 -2.39 20.39
C THR A 86 -1.35 -3.55 20.46
N ARG A 87 -0.70 -3.77 21.61
CA ARG A 87 0.33 -4.81 21.79
C ARG A 87 0.02 -5.73 22.97
N LEU A 88 0.02 -5.20 24.19
CA LEU A 88 -0.04 -6.00 25.42
C LEU A 88 -1.38 -6.71 25.57
N GLN A 89 -2.49 -5.97 25.51
CA GLN A 89 -3.82 -6.52 25.73
C GLN A 89 -4.18 -7.61 24.69
N PRO A 90 -3.93 -7.44 23.38
CA PRO A 90 -4.13 -8.50 22.40
C PRO A 90 -3.25 -9.73 22.63
N ALA A 91 -1.99 -9.54 23.07
CA ALA A 91 -1.09 -10.64 23.43
C ALA A 91 -1.62 -11.45 24.61
N VAL A 92 -2.01 -10.77 25.68
CA VAL A 92 -2.58 -11.41 26.87
C VAL A 92 -3.90 -12.10 26.53
N ALA A 93 -4.83 -11.43 25.84
CA ALA A 93 -6.10 -12.02 25.44
C ALA A 93 -5.90 -13.27 24.57
N SER A 94 -4.93 -13.25 23.66
CA SER A 94 -4.58 -14.40 22.82
C SER A 94 -4.06 -15.57 23.66
N VAL A 95 -3.22 -15.32 24.66
CA VAL A 95 -2.75 -16.36 25.59
C VAL A 95 -3.89 -16.95 26.42
N LEU A 96 -4.79 -16.10 26.93
CA LEU A 96 -5.91 -16.52 27.76
C LEU A 96 -6.99 -17.30 26.98
N SER A 97 -7.11 -17.07 25.67
CA SER A 97 -8.07 -17.75 24.80
C SER A 97 -7.55 -19.06 24.18
N CYS A 98 -6.22 -19.28 24.19
CA CYS A 98 -5.58 -20.45 23.59
C CYS A 98 -5.52 -21.64 24.57
N LYS A 99 -5.87 -22.84 24.11
CA LYS A 99 -5.65 -24.10 24.88
C LYS A 99 -4.16 -24.46 25.00
N THR A 100 -3.38 -24.10 23.98
CA THR A 100 -1.92 -24.30 23.93
C THR A 100 -1.29 -23.05 23.35
N VAL A 101 -0.35 -22.44 24.07
CA VAL A 101 0.35 -21.23 23.64
C VAL A 101 1.49 -21.61 22.69
N SER A 102 1.54 -21.01 21.49
CA SER A 102 2.64 -21.21 20.54
C SER A 102 3.96 -20.61 21.06
N SER A 103 5.09 -21.08 20.54
CA SER A 103 6.42 -20.52 20.85
C SER A 103 6.49 -19.03 20.56
N ASP A 104 5.92 -18.61 19.44
CA ASP A 104 6.01 -17.24 18.94
C ASP A 104 5.17 -16.29 19.80
N LEU A 105 3.95 -16.71 20.17
CA LEU A 105 3.10 -15.95 21.08
C LEU A 105 3.72 -15.86 22.48
N ARG A 106 4.37 -16.94 22.93
CA ARG A 106 5.08 -16.97 24.21
C ARG A 106 6.25 -15.97 24.22
N GLN A 107 7.11 -16.01 23.21
CA GLN A 107 8.23 -15.08 23.09
C GLN A 107 7.77 -13.62 22.97
N ALA A 108 6.69 -13.38 22.22
CA ALA A 108 6.10 -12.06 22.08
C ALA A 108 5.62 -11.48 23.41
N LEU A 109 4.83 -12.25 24.17
CA LEU A 109 4.35 -11.80 25.46
C LEU A 109 5.52 -11.61 26.45
N GLN A 110 6.50 -12.52 26.46
CA GLN A 110 7.70 -12.38 27.29
C GLN A 110 8.48 -11.09 26.99
N ALA A 111 8.64 -10.74 25.71
CA ALA A 111 9.30 -9.49 25.33
C ALA A 111 8.54 -8.25 25.83
N LEU A 112 7.20 -8.23 25.70
CA LEU A 112 6.37 -7.13 26.19
C LEU A 112 6.40 -7.00 27.71
N LEU A 113 6.45 -8.12 28.43
CA LEU A 113 6.55 -8.13 29.90
C LEU A 113 7.95 -7.69 30.38
N ALA A 114 9.01 -8.05 29.66
CA ALA A 114 10.37 -7.60 29.94
C ALA A 114 10.55 -6.08 29.76
N THR A 115 9.90 -5.51 28.74
CA THR A 115 9.77 -4.05 28.57
C THR A 115 9.14 -3.43 29.82
N LEU A 116 7.97 -3.92 30.25
CA LEU A 116 7.32 -3.39 31.47
C LEU A 116 8.18 -3.54 32.73
N ASP A 117 8.92 -4.65 32.89
CA ASP A 117 9.82 -4.84 34.02
C ASP A 117 10.96 -3.81 34.02
N THR A 118 11.49 -3.48 32.84
CA THR A 118 12.55 -2.47 32.65
C THR A 118 12.04 -1.07 33.01
N MET A 119 10.80 -0.73 32.63
CA MET A 119 10.19 0.57 32.96
C MET A 119 10.07 0.75 34.48
N LEU A 120 9.78 -0.34 35.17
CA LEU A 120 9.57 -0.40 36.62
C LEU A 120 10.86 -0.59 37.42
N GLU A 121 12.01 -0.71 36.76
CA GLU A 121 13.32 -0.83 37.40
C GLU A 121 13.71 0.47 38.13
N LYS A 122 13.46 1.61 37.49
CA LYS A 122 13.94 2.93 37.96
C LYS A 122 12.91 3.72 38.77
N HIS A 123 11.64 3.36 38.68
CA HIS A 123 10.52 4.15 39.20
C HIS A 123 9.50 3.29 39.94
N GLN A 124 8.76 3.93 40.86
CA GLN A 124 7.73 3.21 41.61
C GLN A 124 6.57 2.76 40.71
N TYR A 125 6.20 3.58 39.73
CA TYR A 125 5.10 3.40 38.76
C TYR A 125 5.63 3.60 37.32
N ILE A 126 4.83 3.21 36.31
CA ILE A 126 5.27 3.13 34.91
C ILE A 126 5.78 4.48 34.35
N LEU A 127 5.24 5.59 34.83
CA LEU A 127 5.59 6.94 34.36
C LEU A 127 6.31 7.78 35.43
N GLY A 128 6.92 7.15 36.44
CA GLY A 128 7.63 7.83 37.52
C GLY A 128 7.10 7.46 38.90
N ASP A 129 7.13 8.40 39.84
CA ASP A 129 6.83 8.11 41.26
C ASP A 129 5.37 8.35 41.65
N LYS A 130 4.49 8.63 40.67
CA LYS A 130 3.05 8.81 40.90
C LYS A 130 2.23 7.85 40.06
N LEU A 131 1.20 7.30 40.68
CA LEU A 131 0.23 6.43 40.02
C LEU A 131 -0.53 7.19 38.91
N SER A 132 -0.60 6.58 37.73
CA SER A 132 -1.23 7.18 36.54
C SER A 132 -2.32 6.29 35.93
N ALA A 133 -3.07 6.82 34.96
CA ALA A 133 -4.01 6.02 34.18
C ALA A 133 -3.31 4.93 33.33
N ALA A 134 -2.04 5.10 33.01
CA ALA A 134 -1.23 4.08 32.33
C ALA A 134 -1.02 2.85 33.23
N ASP A 135 -0.69 3.06 34.51
CA ASP A 135 -0.56 1.98 35.50
C ASP A 135 -1.85 1.19 35.65
N VAL A 136 -2.99 1.89 35.76
CA VAL A 136 -4.31 1.26 35.84
C VAL A 136 -4.60 0.40 34.60
N SER A 137 -4.21 0.90 33.43
CA SER A 137 -4.47 0.23 32.15
C SER A 137 -3.63 -1.02 31.97
N VAL A 138 -2.33 -0.92 32.25
CA VAL A 138 -1.39 -2.04 32.19
C VAL A 138 -1.71 -3.08 33.27
N TYR A 139 -2.01 -2.65 34.50
CA TYR A 139 -2.30 -3.56 35.60
C TYR A 139 -3.51 -4.44 35.29
N SER A 140 -4.57 -3.83 34.75
CA SER A 140 -5.79 -4.56 34.39
C SER A 140 -5.55 -5.61 33.29
N SER A 141 -4.61 -5.36 32.38
CA SER A 141 -4.22 -6.30 31.34
C SER A 141 -3.28 -7.40 31.84
N VAL A 142 -2.39 -7.11 32.80
CA VAL A 142 -1.48 -8.11 33.42
C VAL A 142 -2.18 -8.91 34.53
N PHE A 143 -3.27 -8.39 35.10
CA PHE A 143 -4.00 -8.97 36.23
C PHE A 143 -4.27 -10.48 36.11
N PRO A 144 -4.74 -11.03 34.97
CA PRO A 144 -4.96 -12.47 34.81
C PRO A 144 -3.68 -13.30 34.88
N LEU A 145 -2.57 -12.75 34.38
CA LEU A 145 -1.25 -13.41 34.42
C LEU A 145 -0.71 -13.43 35.85
N TRP A 146 -0.89 -12.34 36.60
CA TRP A 146 -0.41 -12.23 37.98
C TRP A 146 -1.25 -13.04 38.98
N HIS A 147 -2.57 -13.13 38.79
CA HIS A 147 -3.45 -13.87 39.70
C HIS A 147 -3.43 -15.39 39.51
N SER A 148 -3.20 -15.88 38.29
CA SER A 148 -3.17 -17.32 38.01
C SER A 148 -1.80 -17.90 38.35
N PRO A 149 -1.68 -18.88 39.28
CA PRO A 149 -0.38 -19.45 39.68
C PRO A 149 0.41 -20.02 38.49
N ASP A 150 -0.28 -20.69 37.56
CA ASP A 150 0.33 -21.32 36.39
C ASP A 150 0.85 -20.28 35.38
N LEU A 151 0.06 -19.23 35.12
CA LEU A 151 0.47 -18.15 34.20
C LEU A 151 1.54 -17.26 34.82
N LYS A 152 1.48 -17.02 36.13
CA LYS A 152 2.49 -16.28 36.88
C LYS A 152 3.84 -16.98 36.80
N ALA A 153 3.87 -18.29 37.03
CA ALA A 153 5.08 -19.09 36.89
C ALA A 153 5.59 -19.15 35.44
N ALA A 154 4.69 -19.17 34.45
CA ALA A 154 5.08 -19.31 33.04
C ALA A 154 5.59 -18.01 32.39
N PHE A 155 5.08 -16.84 32.80
CA PHE A 155 5.31 -15.58 32.10
C PHE A 155 5.93 -14.47 32.97
N LEU A 156 5.78 -14.51 34.29
CA LEU A 156 6.21 -13.44 35.19
C LEU A 156 7.38 -13.84 36.10
N ALA A 157 7.86 -15.09 36.03
CA ALA A 157 8.90 -15.60 36.93
C ALA A 157 10.20 -14.77 36.89
N ASP A 158 10.55 -14.22 35.72
CA ASP A 158 11.77 -13.43 35.51
C ASP A 158 11.53 -11.91 35.59
N CYS A 159 10.33 -11.45 35.96
CA CYS A 159 9.95 -10.03 36.00
C CYS A 159 9.78 -9.55 37.46
N ALA A 160 10.90 -9.37 38.17
CA ALA A 160 10.89 -9.06 39.60
C ALA A 160 10.27 -7.69 39.93
N HIS A 161 10.47 -6.67 39.08
CA HIS A 161 9.98 -5.31 39.29
C HIS A 161 8.48 -5.22 39.00
N LEU A 162 8.03 -5.91 37.94
CA LEU A 162 6.63 -6.05 37.58
C LEU A 162 5.84 -6.81 38.66
N LEU A 163 6.44 -7.84 39.27
CA LEU A 163 5.85 -8.57 40.40
C LEU A 163 5.67 -7.66 41.62
N ARG A 164 6.72 -6.93 42.02
CA ARG A 164 6.67 -5.94 43.11
C ARG A 164 5.55 -4.92 42.87
N TRP A 165 5.54 -4.28 41.70
CA TRP A 165 4.55 -3.27 41.33
C TRP A 165 3.12 -3.84 41.32
N SER A 166 2.94 -5.07 40.84
CA SER A 166 1.64 -5.73 40.83
C SER A 166 1.15 -6.05 42.25
N ASP A 167 2.04 -6.48 43.14
CA ASP A 167 1.73 -6.74 44.55
C ASP A 167 1.34 -5.44 45.27
N GLU A 168 2.07 -4.34 45.02
CA GLU A 168 1.79 -3.02 45.58
C GLU A 168 0.42 -2.48 45.11
N LEU A 169 0.09 -2.62 43.82
CA LEU A 169 -1.22 -2.21 43.30
C LEU A 169 -2.35 -3.09 43.85
N ALA A 170 -2.14 -4.41 43.95
CA ALA A 170 -3.12 -5.33 44.52
C ALA A 170 -3.43 -5.03 46.01
N ALA A 171 -2.46 -4.49 46.75
CA ALA A 171 -2.64 -4.08 48.14
C ALA A 171 -3.43 -2.77 48.29
N SER A 172 -3.63 -2.00 47.22
CA SER A 172 -4.38 -0.75 47.25
C SER A 172 -5.87 -1.00 47.52
N LYS A 173 -6.43 -0.23 48.46
CA LYS A 173 -7.87 -0.27 48.78
C LYS A 173 -8.74 -0.06 47.54
N ALA A 174 -8.36 0.86 46.64
CA ALA A 174 -9.11 1.15 45.43
C ALA A 174 -9.18 -0.07 44.47
N VAL A 175 -8.10 -0.85 44.41
CA VAL A 175 -8.01 -2.06 43.59
C VAL A 175 -8.79 -3.21 44.23
N GLN A 176 -8.67 -3.38 45.55
CA GLN A 176 -9.46 -4.38 46.29
C GLN A 176 -10.96 -4.16 46.17
N GLU A 177 -11.41 -2.90 46.30
CA GLU A 177 -12.81 -2.51 46.11
C GLU A 177 -13.24 -2.72 44.66
N ALA A 178 -12.37 -2.44 43.67
CA ALA A 178 -12.68 -2.66 42.25
C ALA A 178 -12.83 -4.15 41.92
N ILE A 179 -11.96 -5.01 42.46
CA ILE A 179 -12.05 -6.48 42.28
C ILE A 179 -13.32 -7.02 42.93
N ALA A 180 -13.63 -6.56 44.15
CA ALA A 180 -14.86 -6.94 44.85
C ALA A 180 -16.12 -6.48 44.07
N GLN A 181 -16.09 -5.28 43.48
CA GLN A 181 -17.18 -4.76 42.67
C GLN A 181 -17.30 -5.47 41.31
N TRP A 182 -16.19 -5.86 40.68
CA TRP A 182 -16.17 -6.61 39.42
C TRP A 182 -16.82 -7.99 39.57
N GLY A 183 -16.56 -8.68 40.69
CA GLY A 183 -17.20 -9.96 41.02
C GLY A 183 -16.88 -11.13 40.08
N GLY A 184 -15.90 -10.97 39.18
CA GLY A 184 -15.51 -11.98 38.20
C GLY A 184 -14.43 -12.97 38.67
N SER A 185 -14.23 -14.04 37.90
CA SER A 185 -13.20 -15.06 38.14
C SER A 185 -11.83 -14.58 37.63
N PRO A 186 -10.80 -14.48 38.50
CA PRO A 186 -9.45 -14.07 38.08
C PRO A 186 -8.70 -15.14 37.29
N THR A 187 -9.21 -16.37 37.25
CA THR A 187 -8.63 -17.51 36.50
C THR A 187 -9.44 -17.87 35.25
N GLY A 188 -10.46 -17.07 34.91
CA GLY A 188 -11.31 -17.27 33.75
C GLY A 188 -12.49 -18.23 33.96
N PRO A 189 -13.27 -18.55 32.89
CA PRO A 189 -13.11 -18.06 31.53
C PRO A 189 -13.36 -16.55 31.41
N PHE A 190 -12.60 -15.85 30.58
CA PHE A 190 -12.66 -14.40 30.44
C PHE A 190 -13.65 -13.97 29.35
N GLY A 191 -14.39 -12.90 29.61
CA GLY A 191 -15.33 -12.32 28.65
C GLY A 191 -14.64 -11.62 27.48
N ALA A 192 -15.23 -11.72 26.29
CA ALA A 192 -14.73 -11.03 25.11
C ALA A 192 -14.89 -9.50 25.23
N THR A 193 -13.92 -8.73 24.75
CA THR A 193 -13.97 -7.26 24.77
C THR A 193 -14.58 -6.65 23.50
N SER A 194 -14.72 -7.44 22.43
CA SER A 194 -15.19 -6.98 21.13
C SER A 194 -16.02 -8.06 20.43
N ALA A 195 -17.08 -7.66 19.74
CA ALA A 195 -17.87 -8.54 18.87
C ALA A 195 -17.06 -9.09 17.68
N LEU A 196 -15.97 -8.39 17.30
CA LEU A 196 -15.09 -8.76 16.17
C LEU A 196 -13.96 -9.72 16.58
N GLY A 197 -13.92 -10.16 17.85
CA GLY A 197 -12.87 -11.01 18.39
C GLY A 197 -11.60 -10.24 18.78
N ILE A 198 -10.53 -10.99 19.07
CA ILE A 198 -9.24 -10.43 19.50
C ILE A 198 -8.52 -9.86 18.26
N PRO A 199 -8.03 -8.61 18.29
CA PRO A 199 -7.22 -8.06 17.21
C PRO A 199 -6.02 -8.96 16.90
N GLN A 200 -5.75 -9.21 15.62
CA GLN A 200 -4.58 -10.02 15.24
C GLN A 200 -3.30 -9.33 15.68
N LEU A 201 -2.45 -10.07 16.41
CA LEU A 201 -1.09 -9.62 16.70
C LEU A 201 -0.35 -9.40 15.38
N PRO A 202 0.17 -8.19 15.10
CA PRO A 202 1.03 -8.00 13.95
C PRO A 202 2.22 -8.95 14.03
N SER A 203 2.63 -9.50 12.88
CA SER A 203 3.69 -10.51 12.79
C SER A 203 4.98 -10.01 13.46
N LEU A 204 5.38 -10.69 14.55
CA LEU A 204 6.62 -10.39 15.28
C LEU A 204 7.90 -10.66 14.49
N ALA A 205 7.80 -11.29 13.31
CA ALA A 205 8.92 -11.38 12.37
C ALA A 205 9.32 -10.03 11.75
N THR A 206 8.58 -8.96 12.04
CA THR A 206 8.86 -7.59 11.56
C THR A 206 9.02 -6.55 12.66
N CYS A 207 9.22 -6.98 13.92
CA CYS A 207 9.41 -6.07 15.04
C CYS A 207 10.82 -6.20 15.63
N THR A 208 11.80 -5.50 15.07
CA THR A 208 12.70 -4.75 15.94
C THR A 208 11.88 -3.61 16.57
N PRO A 209 12.07 -3.32 17.87
CA PRO A 209 11.22 -2.37 18.59
C PRO A 209 11.42 -0.96 18.02
N GLY A 210 10.33 -0.36 17.55
CA GLY A 210 10.28 1.00 17.07
C GLY A 210 9.11 1.76 17.73
N GLY A 211 9.36 2.30 18.93
CA GLY A 211 8.88 3.62 19.37
C GLY A 211 7.53 3.75 20.09
N SER A 212 7.53 3.57 21.40
CA SER A 212 7.05 4.59 22.37
C SER A 212 8.30 5.12 23.12
N PRO A 213 8.38 6.39 23.53
CA PRO A 213 9.62 7.16 23.56
C PRO A 213 10.55 6.93 24.77
N ASP A 214 10.56 5.76 25.41
CA ASP A 214 11.53 5.56 26.49
C ASP A 214 12.04 4.14 26.76
N GLU A 215 11.86 3.16 25.86
CA GLU A 215 12.51 1.87 26.06
C GLU A 215 13.28 1.36 24.86
N GLY A 216 14.60 1.27 25.06
CA GLY A 216 15.51 0.55 24.20
C GLY A 216 15.60 1.15 22.81
N ALA A 217 16.28 2.30 22.71
CA ALA A 217 17.23 2.41 21.62
C ALA A 217 17.99 1.07 21.60
N ALA A 218 17.82 0.27 20.55
CA ALA A 218 18.84 -0.70 20.19
C ALA A 218 20.06 0.17 19.92
N VAL A 219 20.82 0.53 20.98
CA VAL A 219 21.61 1.78 21.12
C VAL A 219 21.92 2.24 19.73
N GLU A 220 21.08 3.12 19.19
CA GLU A 220 21.10 3.38 17.75
C GLU A 220 22.49 3.89 17.52
N ALA A 221 23.34 3.05 16.91
CA ALA A 221 24.76 3.16 17.17
C ALA A 221 25.14 4.59 16.81
N GLY A 222 25.62 5.32 17.83
CA GLY A 222 25.93 6.73 17.67
C GLY A 222 26.81 6.90 16.44
N PRO A 223 26.72 8.05 15.75
CA PRO A 223 27.51 8.24 14.54
C PRO A 223 28.99 7.95 14.83
N THR A 224 29.58 7.16 13.95
CA THR A 224 31.00 6.85 14.02
C THR A 224 31.83 8.14 13.87
N PRO A 225 33.09 8.16 14.33
CA PRO A 225 33.96 9.32 14.12
C PRO A 225 34.10 9.73 12.64
N GLU A 226 34.06 8.76 11.73
CA GLU A 226 34.08 8.99 10.29
C GLU A 226 32.78 9.65 9.77
N GLU A 227 31.61 9.20 10.26
CA GLU A 227 30.32 9.82 9.93
C GLU A 227 30.24 11.27 10.46
N LEU A 228 30.78 11.53 11.66
CA LEU A 228 30.84 12.88 12.23
C LEU A 228 31.75 13.81 11.43
N GLU A 229 32.92 13.33 11.01
CA GLU A 229 33.84 14.13 10.16
C GLU A 229 33.21 14.41 8.79
N THR A 230 32.61 13.38 8.19
CA THR A 230 31.89 13.51 6.92
C THR A 230 30.72 14.51 7.03
N ALA A 231 30.01 14.52 8.16
CA ALA A 231 28.94 15.48 8.42
C ALA A 231 29.45 16.93 8.46
N ARG A 232 30.58 17.19 9.13
CA ARG A 232 31.22 18.52 9.18
C ARG A 232 31.66 18.99 7.80
N ASP A 233 32.31 18.10 7.07
CA ASP A 233 32.81 18.39 5.72
C ASP A 233 31.65 18.64 4.74
N ASN A 234 30.59 17.81 4.77
CA ASN A 234 29.40 18.02 3.95
C ASN A 234 28.67 19.33 4.27
N TRP A 235 28.57 19.71 5.54
CA TRP A 235 27.96 20.99 5.91
C TRP A 235 28.75 22.18 5.37
N SER A 236 30.08 22.13 5.47
CA SER A 236 30.96 23.24 5.12
C SER A 236 31.18 23.37 3.60
N HIS A 237 31.37 22.24 2.90
CA HIS A 237 31.81 22.21 1.50
C HIS A 237 30.79 21.54 0.55
N GLY A 238 29.69 20.97 1.07
CA GLY A 238 28.75 20.19 0.27
C GLY A 238 28.10 20.99 -0.86
N ARG A 239 27.82 22.28 -0.64
CA ARG A 239 27.23 23.16 -1.66
C ARG A 239 28.16 23.37 -2.86
N GLU A 240 29.45 23.48 -2.62
CA GLU A 240 30.47 23.67 -3.68
C GLU A 240 30.66 22.40 -4.51
N ARG A 241 30.29 21.24 -3.94
CA ARG A 241 30.31 19.93 -4.62
C ARG A 241 29.04 19.61 -5.39
N LEU A 242 27.99 20.44 -5.30
CA LEU A 242 26.77 20.23 -6.06
C LEU A 242 27.08 20.35 -7.56
N GLN A 243 26.64 19.36 -8.32
CA GLN A 243 26.76 19.39 -9.78
C GLN A 243 25.81 20.43 -10.35
N THR A 244 26.18 21.03 -11.49
CA THR A 244 25.27 21.88 -12.25
C THR A 244 24.03 21.05 -12.63
N PRO A 245 22.81 21.51 -12.25
CA PRO A 245 21.59 20.78 -12.59
C PRO A 245 21.46 20.58 -14.10
N LEU A 246 20.89 19.45 -14.52
CA LEU A 246 20.50 19.26 -15.91
C LEU A 246 19.55 20.37 -16.39
N GLU A 247 19.79 20.85 -17.61
CA GLU A 247 18.87 21.77 -18.28
C GLU A 247 17.53 21.07 -18.54
N HIS A 248 16.44 21.72 -18.15
CA HIS A 248 15.09 21.22 -18.42
C HIS A 248 14.80 21.22 -19.92
N ARG A 249 14.31 20.11 -20.44
CA ARG A 249 13.83 19.95 -21.82
C ARG A 249 12.39 19.45 -21.79
N ASP A 250 11.61 19.81 -22.81
CA ASP A 250 10.20 19.39 -22.92
C ASP A 250 10.08 17.86 -22.98
N ILE A 251 10.92 17.19 -23.79
CA ILE A 251 11.07 15.74 -23.81
C ILE A 251 12.56 15.37 -23.71
N VAL A 252 12.90 14.61 -22.67
CA VAL A 252 14.28 14.18 -22.41
C VAL A 252 14.70 13.07 -23.38
N LEU A 253 15.90 13.18 -23.94
CA LEU A 253 16.54 12.15 -24.76
C LEU A 253 17.72 11.52 -24.01
N PRO A 254 18.10 10.26 -24.31
CA PRO A 254 19.26 9.64 -23.68
C PRO A 254 20.55 10.39 -23.99
N VAL A 255 21.44 10.47 -22.99
CA VAL A 255 22.75 11.10 -23.09
C VAL A 255 23.83 10.05 -22.84
N LYS A 256 24.83 10.02 -23.73
CA LYS A 256 25.98 9.12 -23.66
C LYS A 256 26.76 9.35 -22.35
N GLY A 257 27.18 8.26 -21.69
CA GLY A 257 27.95 8.32 -20.44
C GLY A 257 27.15 8.71 -19.19
N ARG A 258 25.84 8.94 -19.32
CA ARG A 258 24.93 9.18 -18.18
C ARG A 258 23.93 8.03 -18.02
N LYS A 259 23.33 7.92 -16.84
CA LYS A 259 22.21 6.99 -16.60
C LYS A 259 20.96 7.51 -17.29
N ASN A 260 20.35 6.67 -18.13
CA ASN A 260 19.11 6.98 -18.84
C ASN A 260 18.01 6.04 -18.35
N VAL A 261 16.97 6.59 -17.76
CA VAL A 261 15.91 5.86 -17.06
C VAL A 261 14.61 6.05 -17.81
N LEU A 262 14.18 4.99 -18.51
CA LEU A 262 12.88 4.94 -19.14
C LEU A 262 11.88 4.32 -18.17
N ILE A 263 10.83 5.04 -17.83
CA ILE A 263 9.81 4.62 -16.87
C ILE A 263 8.48 4.50 -17.60
N THR A 264 7.83 3.35 -17.49
CA THR A 264 6.45 3.17 -17.97
C THR A 264 5.55 2.80 -16.81
N SER A 265 4.41 3.47 -16.69
CA SER A 265 3.29 2.96 -15.90
C SER A 265 2.34 2.19 -16.80
N ALA A 266 1.82 1.06 -16.31
CA ALA A 266 0.85 0.26 -17.04
C ALA A 266 -0.32 1.12 -17.55
N LEU A 267 -0.65 0.93 -18.83
CA LEU A 267 -1.71 1.69 -19.49
C LEU A 267 -3.06 1.36 -18.84
N PRO A 268 -3.73 2.30 -18.14
CA PRO A 268 -5.08 2.09 -17.65
C PRO A 268 -6.05 1.84 -18.80
N TYR A 269 -6.96 0.88 -18.60
CA TYR A 269 -8.01 0.62 -19.56
C TYR A 269 -9.03 1.76 -19.56
N VAL A 270 -9.26 2.37 -20.73
CA VAL A 270 -9.93 3.67 -20.83
C VAL A 270 -11.40 3.63 -20.41
N ASN A 271 -12.10 2.51 -20.50
CA ASN A 271 -13.56 2.49 -20.35
C ASN A 271 -14.07 2.55 -18.89
N ASN A 272 -13.18 2.82 -17.92
CA ASN A 272 -13.52 2.90 -16.49
C ASN A 272 -12.77 4.02 -15.79
N VAL A 273 -13.44 4.73 -14.88
CA VAL A 273 -12.79 5.68 -13.98
C VAL A 273 -11.80 4.91 -13.09
N PRO A 274 -10.54 5.36 -12.96
CA PRO A 274 -9.56 4.66 -12.12
C PRO A 274 -9.91 4.84 -10.65
N HIS A 275 -9.82 3.77 -9.86
CA HIS A 275 -9.93 3.81 -8.40
C HIS A 275 -8.56 3.93 -7.73
N LEU A 276 -8.53 4.21 -6.42
CA LEU A 276 -7.28 4.40 -5.67
C LEU A 276 -6.29 3.24 -5.83
N GLY A 277 -6.81 2.01 -5.94
CA GLY A 277 -6.01 0.81 -6.20
C GLY A 277 -5.29 0.82 -7.54
N ASN A 278 -5.93 1.32 -8.62
CA ASN A 278 -5.25 1.49 -9.91
C ASN A 278 -4.17 2.58 -9.81
N ILE A 279 -4.46 3.65 -9.07
CA ILE A 279 -3.55 4.79 -8.90
C ILE A 279 -2.27 4.35 -8.17
N ILE A 280 -2.40 3.75 -6.97
CA ILE A 280 -1.23 3.32 -6.19
C ILE A 280 -0.47 2.17 -6.85
N GLY A 281 -1.16 1.22 -7.48
CA GLY A 281 -0.53 0.05 -8.10
C GLY A 281 0.30 0.39 -9.35
N CYS A 282 -0.02 1.51 -10.01
CA CYS A 282 0.60 1.89 -11.29
C CYS A 282 1.17 3.32 -11.24
N VAL A 283 0.33 4.33 -11.48
CA VAL A 283 0.79 5.68 -11.87
C VAL A 283 1.46 6.44 -10.73
N LEU A 284 0.93 6.33 -9.49
CA LEU A 284 1.51 7.01 -8.33
C LEU A 284 2.84 6.36 -7.90
N SER A 285 2.93 5.04 -7.96
CA SER A 285 4.19 4.34 -7.71
C SER A 285 5.28 4.76 -8.70
N ALA A 286 4.93 4.83 -9.99
CA ALA A 286 5.86 5.24 -11.04
C ALA A 286 6.29 6.70 -10.89
N ASP A 287 5.36 7.59 -10.52
CA ASP A 287 5.62 9.01 -10.30
C ASP A 287 6.61 9.27 -9.14
N ILE A 288 6.42 8.59 -8.00
CA ILE A 288 7.34 8.69 -6.86
C ILE A 288 8.77 8.33 -7.30
N PHE A 289 8.91 7.23 -8.05
CA PHE A 289 10.22 6.80 -8.55
C PHE A 289 10.79 7.72 -9.64
N ALA A 290 9.95 8.26 -10.53
CA ALA A 290 10.36 9.20 -11.57
C ALA A 290 10.89 10.50 -10.96
N ARG A 291 10.20 11.06 -9.96
CA ARG A 291 10.64 12.25 -9.22
C ARG A 291 11.96 12.00 -8.50
N TYR A 292 12.12 10.84 -7.87
CA TYR A 292 13.41 10.42 -7.29
C TYR A 292 14.52 10.37 -8.35
N CYS A 293 14.27 9.77 -9.52
CA CYS A 293 15.26 9.67 -10.58
C CYS A 293 15.69 11.04 -11.11
N ARG A 294 14.73 11.98 -11.27
CA ARG A 294 15.01 13.37 -11.62
C ARG A 294 15.85 14.08 -10.55
N LEU A 295 15.56 13.86 -9.27
CA LEU A 295 16.37 14.40 -8.15
C LEU A 295 17.80 13.83 -8.12
N CYS A 296 18.01 12.62 -8.63
CA CYS A 296 19.34 12.03 -8.79
C CYS A 296 20.08 12.47 -10.07
N ASP A 297 19.56 13.47 -10.81
CA ASP A 297 20.11 13.96 -12.08
C ASP A 297 20.21 12.86 -13.16
N TYR A 298 19.31 11.86 -13.12
CA TYR A 298 19.20 10.86 -14.17
C TYR A 298 18.37 11.41 -15.34
N ASN A 299 18.78 11.13 -16.58
CA ASN A 299 17.95 11.44 -17.74
C ASN A 299 16.72 10.55 -17.65
N THR A 300 15.57 11.12 -17.31
CA THR A 300 14.37 10.35 -16.97
C THR A 300 13.28 10.67 -17.97
N LEU A 301 12.72 9.62 -18.60
CA LEU A 301 11.52 9.73 -19.41
C LEU A 301 10.43 8.85 -18.80
N PHE A 302 9.39 9.46 -18.26
CA PHE A 302 8.24 8.82 -17.64
C PHE A 302 7.00 8.99 -18.52
N ILE A 303 6.54 7.87 -19.09
CA ILE A 303 5.39 7.82 -19.99
C ILE A 303 4.31 6.86 -19.51
N SER A 304 3.08 7.17 -19.88
CA SER A 304 1.93 6.26 -19.80
C SER A 304 0.85 6.74 -20.79
N GLY A 305 -0.33 6.16 -20.73
CA GLY A 305 -1.43 6.53 -21.58
C GLY A 305 -2.62 5.60 -21.39
N THR A 306 -3.70 5.84 -22.11
CA THR A 306 -4.89 4.98 -22.07
C THR A 306 -4.76 3.81 -23.05
N ASP A 307 -5.13 2.61 -22.58
CA ASP A 307 -5.40 1.46 -23.42
C ASP A 307 -6.85 1.48 -23.88
N GLU A 308 -7.06 1.63 -25.18
CA GLU A 308 -8.35 2.03 -25.74
C GLU A 308 -9.05 0.95 -26.57
N TYR A 309 -8.34 -0.09 -26.98
CA TYR A 309 -8.88 -1.09 -27.91
C TYR A 309 -9.54 -2.27 -27.21
N GLY A 310 -10.20 -3.12 -27.99
CA GLY A 310 -10.74 -4.39 -27.51
C GLY A 310 -12.22 -4.38 -27.16
N THR A 311 -12.72 -5.56 -26.81
CA THR A 311 -14.15 -5.85 -26.72
C THR A 311 -14.87 -5.02 -25.67
N ALA A 312 -14.23 -4.76 -24.53
CA ALA A 312 -14.90 -4.06 -23.43
C ALA A 312 -15.15 -2.57 -23.75
N THR A 313 -14.35 -1.93 -24.61
CA THR A 313 -14.64 -0.61 -25.17
C THR A 313 -15.86 -0.67 -26.07
N GLU A 314 -15.94 -1.63 -27.01
CA GLU A 314 -17.12 -1.80 -27.87
C GLU A 314 -18.40 -2.08 -27.07
N THR A 315 -18.32 -2.92 -26.03
CA THR A 315 -19.45 -3.20 -25.13
C THR A 315 -19.91 -1.93 -24.45
N LYS A 316 -18.98 -1.17 -23.85
CA LYS A 316 -19.31 0.04 -23.11
C LYS A 316 -19.85 1.15 -24.01
N ALA A 317 -19.28 1.28 -25.22
CA ALA A 317 -19.78 2.19 -26.24
C ALA A 317 -21.23 1.86 -26.63
N LEU A 318 -21.54 0.57 -26.83
CA LEU A 318 -22.89 0.11 -27.13
C LEU A 318 -23.87 0.38 -25.97
N GLU A 319 -23.44 0.15 -24.72
CA GLU A 319 -24.25 0.46 -23.53
C GLU A 319 -24.56 1.95 -23.39
N GLU A 320 -23.59 2.82 -23.72
CA GLU A 320 -23.75 4.28 -23.66
C GLU A 320 -24.34 4.89 -24.95
N GLY A 321 -24.60 4.07 -25.98
CA GLY A 321 -25.17 4.53 -27.25
C GLY A 321 -24.25 5.43 -28.09
N VAL A 322 -22.93 5.29 -27.93
CA VAL A 322 -21.89 6.10 -28.59
C VAL A 322 -20.93 5.23 -29.39
N SER A 323 -20.07 5.82 -30.21
CA SER A 323 -18.99 5.10 -30.88
C SER A 323 -17.84 4.75 -29.92
N PRO A 324 -17.04 3.70 -30.21
CA PRO A 324 -15.83 3.40 -29.45
C PRO A 324 -14.85 4.57 -29.35
N ARG A 325 -14.76 5.42 -30.39
CA ARG A 325 -13.89 6.60 -30.35
C ARG A 325 -14.38 7.65 -29.36
N GLU A 326 -15.67 7.97 -29.40
CA GLU A 326 -16.28 8.97 -28.50
C GLU A 326 -16.14 8.58 -27.03
N ILE A 327 -16.32 7.29 -26.70
CA ILE A 327 -16.13 6.82 -25.32
C ILE A 327 -14.66 6.90 -24.89
N CYS A 328 -13.72 6.53 -25.77
CA CYS A 328 -12.30 6.66 -25.47
C CYS A 328 -11.91 8.13 -25.26
N ASP A 329 -12.39 9.04 -26.11
CA ASP A 329 -12.14 10.48 -25.99
C ASP A 329 -12.67 11.02 -24.65
N LYS A 330 -13.90 10.67 -24.28
CA LYS A 330 -14.51 11.04 -22.99
C LYS A 330 -13.67 10.59 -21.80
N TYR A 331 -13.31 9.31 -21.75
CA TYR A 331 -12.61 8.78 -20.59
C TYR A 331 -11.11 9.10 -20.59
N PHE A 332 -10.48 9.33 -21.74
CA PHE A 332 -9.11 9.84 -21.80
C PHE A 332 -8.99 11.18 -21.06
N GLU A 333 -9.95 12.08 -21.25
CA GLU A 333 -9.99 13.36 -20.52
C GLU A 333 -10.22 13.14 -19.02
N ILE A 334 -11.08 12.19 -18.62
CA ILE A 334 -11.30 11.85 -17.21
C ILE A 334 -10.00 11.33 -16.57
N HIS A 335 -9.32 10.37 -17.20
CA HIS A 335 -8.04 9.85 -16.72
C HIS A 335 -7.00 10.98 -16.60
N SER A 336 -6.88 11.80 -17.65
CA SER A 336 -5.93 12.92 -17.69
C SER A 336 -6.21 13.93 -16.58
N ALA A 337 -7.48 14.27 -16.32
CA ALA A 337 -7.87 15.18 -15.26
C ALA A 337 -7.57 14.60 -13.87
N VAL A 338 -7.91 13.34 -13.63
CA VAL A 338 -7.63 12.65 -12.36
C VAL A 338 -6.13 12.62 -12.09
N TYR A 339 -5.31 12.19 -13.07
CA TYR A 339 -3.86 12.10 -12.88
C TYR A 339 -3.21 13.47 -12.71
N ARG A 340 -3.72 14.50 -13.36
CA ARG A 340 -3.28 15.88 -13.12
C ARG A 340 -3.62 16.35 -11.70
N TRP A 341 -4.82 16.03 -11.20
CA TRP A 341 -5.21 16.38 -9.83
C TRP A 341 -4.37 15.64 -8.77
N PHE A 342 -4.04 14.38 -9.02
CA PHE A 342 -3.10 13.59 -8.21
C PHE A 342 -1.63 14.01 -8.39
N ASP A 343 -1.33 15.08 -9.14
CA ASP A 343 0.01 15.57 -9.44
C ASP A 343 0.96 14.47 -9.97
N ILE A 344 0.48 13.67 -10.91
CA ILE A 344 1.29 12.67 -11.60
C ILE A 344 2.12 13.38 -12.69
N GLY A 345 3.43 13.45 -12.50
CA GLY A 345 4.37 14.18 -13.35
C GLY A 345 4.86 13.36 -14.54
N PHE A 346 3.95 12.95 -15.42
CA PHE A 346 4.32 12.36 -16.71
C PHE A 346 5.08 13.36 -17.58
N ASP A 347 6.11 12.90 -18.31
CA ASP A 347 6.71 13.68 -19.39
C ASP A 347 5.78 13.67 -20.62
N TYR A 348 5.07 12.57 -20.84
CA TYR A 348 4.00 12.49 -21.84
C TYR A 348 2.94 11.43 -21.47
N PHE A 349 1.65 11.81 -21.54
CA PHE A 349 0.52 10.91 -21.34
C PHE A 349 -0.27 10.76 -22.66
N GLY A 350 -0.13 9.60 -23.30
CA GLY A 350 -0.65 9.34 -24.64
C GLY A 350 -1.84 8.39 -24.70
N ARG A 351 -2.06 7.82 -25.88
CA ARG A 351 -3.22 6.96 -26.20
C ARG A 351 -2.77 5.84 -27.12
N THR A 352 -3.40 4.66 -27.05
CA THR A 352 -3.13 3.59 -28.02
C THR A 352 -3.87 3.77 -29.35
N SER A 353 -4.92 4.58 -29.42
CA SER A 353 -5.71 4.76 -30.65
C SER A 353 -5.13 5.80 -31.64
N THR A 354 -3.85 5.68 -31.99
CA THR A 354 -3.15 6.61 -32.91
C THR A 354 -2.62 5.92 -34.18
N PRO A 355 -2.35 6.69 -35.27
CA PRO A 355 -1.70 6.15 -36.46
C PRO A 355 -0.35 5.47 -36.17
N GLN A 356 0.44 6.03 -35.26
CA GLN A 356 1.75 5.51 -34.83
C GLN A 356 1.63 4.13 -34.18
N GLN A 357 0.59 3.89 -33.38
CA GLN A 357 0.29 2.55 -32.85
C GLN A 357 0.06 1.57 -34.00
N THR A 358 -0.75 1.95 -34.98
CA THR A 358 -1.05 1.09 -36.14
C THR A 358 0.22 0.76 -36.90
N GLU A 359 1.04 1.77 -37.20
CA GLU A 359 2.30 1.61 -37.92
C GLU A 359 3.27 0.67 -37.18
N ILE A 360 3.56 0.93 -35.90
CA ILE A 360 4.52 0.13 -35.14
C ILE A 360 4.00 -1.30 -34.92
N ALA A 361 2.74 -1.48 -34.53
CA ALA A 361 2.18 -2.81 -34.28
C ALA A 361 2.16 -3.66 -35.55
N GLN A 362 1.77 -3.08 -36.69
CA GLN A 362 1.83 -3.76 -37.98
C GLN A 362 3.26 -4.11 -38.38
N ARG A 363 4.21 -3.18 -38.23
CA ARG A 363 5.63 -3.41 -38.54
C ARG A 363 6.21 -4.55 -37.69
N MET A 364 5.97 -4.53 -36.38
CA MET A 364 6.43 -5.59 -35.46
C MET A 364 5.80 -6.94 -35.78
N PHE A 365 4.50 -6.97 -36.06
CA PHE A 365 3.80 -8.19 -36.43
C PHE A 365 4.35 -8.79 -37.74
N LEU A 366 4.51 -7.97 -38.78
CA LEU A 366 5.05 -8.41 -40.06
C LEU A 366 6.46 -8.97 -39.88
N LYS A 367 7.30 -8.31 -39.07
CA LYS A 367 8.66 -8.78 -38.77
C LYS A 367 8.67 -10.11 -38.01
N LEU A 368 7.80 -10.29 -37.02
CA LEU A 368 7.62 -11.58 -36.33
C LEU A 368 7.23 -12.69 -37.30
N ARG A 369 6.31 -12.39 -38.22
CA ARG A 369 5.86 -13.35 -39.23
C ARG A 369 6.98 -13.71 -40.19
N ASP A 370 7.70 -12.72 -40.70
CA ASP A 370 8.82 -12.93 -41.63
C ASP A 370 9.97 -13.70 -40.97
N ASN A 371 10.14 -13.57 -39.66
CA ASN A 371 11.08 -14.35 -38.85
C ASN A 371 10.56 -15.76 -38.46
N GLY A 372 9.35 -16.14 -38.89
CA GLY A 372 8.80 -17.49 -38.68
C GLY A 372 8.09 -17.73 -37.34
N PHE A 373 7.84 -16.68 -36.54
CA PHE A 373 7.23 -16.79 -35.21
C PHE A 373 5.70 -16.61 -35.20
N VAL A 374 5.07 -16.63 -36.37
CA VAL A 374 3.61 -16.50 -36.51
C VAL A 374 3.06 -17.70 -37.26
N SER A 375 2.02 -18.32 -36.71
CA SER A 375 1.24 -19.36 -37.38
C SER A 375 -0.21 -18.94 -37.59
N SER A 376 -0.92 -19.65 -38.46
CA SER A 376 -2.35 -19.48 -38.67
C SER A 376 -3.07 -20.78 -38.28
N GLN A 377 -4.13 -20.67 -37.50
CA GLN A 377 -4.98 -21.80 -37.11
C GLN A 377 -6.45 -21.42 -37.26
N THR A 378 -7.30 -22.39 -37.58
CA THR A 378 -8.75 -22.20 -37.63
C THR A 378 -9.34 -22.51 -36.26
N VAL A 379 -10.15 -21.60 -35.73
CA VAL A 379 -10.82 -21.74 -34.43
C VAL A 379 -12.33 -21.65 -34.64
N ASP A 380 -13.07 -22.60 -34.08
CA ASP A 380 -14.53 -22.56 -34.08
C ASP A 380 -15.04 -21.54 -33.06
N GLN A 381 -15.87 -20.61 -33.53
CA GLN A 381 -16.42 -19.53 -32.72
C GLN A 381 -17.91 -19.35 -33.00
N LEU A 382 -18.64 -18.80 -32.03
CA LEU A 382 -20.06 -18.50 -32.19
C LEU A 382 -20.24 -17.20 -32.99
N LEU A 383 -20.95 -17.29 -34.11
CA LEU A 383 -21.34 -16.15 -34.96
C LEU A 383 -22.82 -15.82 -34.75
N CYS A 384 -23.11 -14.59 -34.34
CA CYS A 384 -24.48 -14.09 -34.36
C CYS A 384 -24.81 -13.53 -35.74
N GLN A 385 -25.62 -14.24 -36.53
CA GLN A 385 -25.97 -13.81 -37.89
C GLN A 385 -26.75 -12.48 -37.91
N LYS A 386 -27.62 -12.24 -36.93
CA LYS A 386 -28.40 -11.00 -36.82
C LYS A 386 -27.55 -9.77 -36.50
N CYS A 387 -26.52 -9.93 -35.66
CA CYS A 387 -25.59 -8.85 -35.32
C CYS A 387 -24.38 -8.78 -36.28
N ASP A 388 -24.27 -9.73 -37.21
CA ASP A 388 -23.15 -9.91 -38.12
C ASP A 388 -21.77 -9.77 -37.43
N ARG A 389 -21.59 -10.53 -36.34
CA ARG A 389 -20.33 -10.56 -35.58
C ARG A 389 -20.11 -11.87 -34.86
N PHE A 390 -18.84 -12.23 -34.71
CA PHE A 390 -18.44 -13.26 -33.76
C PHE A 390 -18.66 -12.77 -32.33
N LEU A 391 -19.11 -13.67 -31.47
CA LEU A 391 -19.42 -13.38 -30.08
C LEU A 391 -18.23 -13.77 -29.22
N ALA A 392 -17.67 -12.79 -28.51
CA ALA A 392 -16.83 -13.07 -27.36
C ALA A 392 -17.66 -13.75 -26.26
N ASP A 393 -17.02 -14.51 -25.38
CA ASP A 393 -17.68 -15.29 -24.31
C ASP A 393 -18.67 -14.44 -23.47
N ARG A 394 -18.36 -13.15 -23.26
CA ARG A 394 -19.21 -12.20 -22.52
C ARG A 394 -20.52 -11.84 -23.22
N PHE A 395 -20.59 -12.04 -24.54
CA PHE A 395 -21.79 -11.82 -25.35
C PHE A 395 -22.57 -13.10 -25.62
N VAL A 396 -22.16 -14.22 -25.02
CA VAL A 396 -22.84 -15.51 -25.12
C VAL A 396 -23.39 -15.86 -23.75
N GLU A 397 -24.67 -16.18 -23.71
CA GLU A 397 -25.30 -16.85 -22.59
C GLU A 397 -25.93 -18.15 -23.06
N GLY A 398 -26.15 -19.11 -22.18
CA GLY A 398 -26.80 -20.36 -22.53
C GLY A 398 -26.92 -21.28 -21.33
N THR A 399 -27.46 -22.47 -21.57
CA THR A 399 -27.60 -23.48 -20.52
C THR A 399 -26.25 -24.17 -20.27
N CYS A 400 -25.87 -24.26 -19.00
CA CYS A 400 -24.63 -24.89 -18.56
C CYS A 400 -24.57 -26.36 -19.03
N PRO A 401 -23.51 -26.77 -19.75
CA PRO A 401 -23.37 -28.14 -20.25
C PRO A 401 -22.97 -29.14 -19.16
N HIS A 402 -22.65 -28.68 -17.95
CA HIS A 402 -22.23 -29.56 -16.87
C HIS A 402 -23.39 -30.44 -16.39
N PRO A 403 -23.26 -31.78 -16.43
CA PRO A 403 -24.29 -32.70 -15.94
C PRO A 403 -24.65 -32.40 -14.48
N GLY A 404 -25.94 -32.25 -14.19
CA GLY A 404 -26.45 -31.95 -12.85
C GLY A 404 -26.56 -30.47 -12.48
N CYS A 405 -25.99 -29.55 -13.28
CA CYS A 405 -26.14 -28.11 -13.04
C CYS A 405 -27.30 -27.49 -13.84
N LEU A 406 -27.25 -27.64 -15.18
CA LEU A 406 -28.22 -27.14 -16.16
C LEU A 406 -28.70 -25.69 -15.90
N TYR A 407 -27.80 -24.83 -15.41
CA TYR A 407 -28.12 -23.43 -15.18
C TYR A 407 -28.42 -22.72 -16.50
N PRO A 408 -29.61 -22.14 -16.72
CA PRO A 408 -30.04 -21.65 -18.03
C PRO A 408 -29.30 -20.41 -18.54
N ASP A 409 -28.60 -19.71 -17.64
CA ASP A 409 -27.96 -18.41 -17.91
C ASP A 409 -26.45 -18.44 -17.64
N ALA A 410 -25.80 -19.56 -17.92
CA ALA A 410 -24.35 -19.65 -17.87
C ALA A 410 -23.70 -18.76 -18.95
N ARG A 411 -22.56 -18.15 -18.61
CA ARG A 411 -21.79 -17.31 -19.54
C ARG A 411 -20.89 -18.19 -20.42
N GLY A 412 -20.40 -17.64 -21.53
CA GLY A 412 -19.54 -18.37 -22.47
C GLY A 412 -18.21 -18.86 -21.89
N ASP A 413 -17.76 -18.30 -20.77
CA ASP A 413 -16.47 -18.59 -20.11
C ASP A 413 -16.63 -19.38 -18.81
N GLN A 414 -17.74 -19.16 -18.09
CA GLN A 414 -17.96 -19.74 -16.77
C GLN A 414 -19.45 -19.83 -16.43
N CYS A 415 -19.84 -20.93 -15.77
CA CYS A 415 -21.15 -21.03 -15.15
C CYS A 415 -21.13 -20.45 -13.72
N ASP A 416 -21.91 -19.40 -13.46
CA ASP A 416 -21.95 -18.73 -12.16
C ASP A 416 -22.61 -19.59 -11.05
N LYS A 417 -23.40 -20.62 -11.42
CA LYS A 417 -24.03 -21.54 -10.45
C LYS A 417 -23.08 -22.61 -9.92
N CYS A 418 -22.33 -23.29 -10.80
CA CYS A 418 -21.44 -24.39 -10.39
C CYS A 418 -19.95 -24.03 -10.45
N GLY A 419 -19.60 -22.82 -10.87
CA GLY A 419 -18.23 -22.32 -10.97
C GLY A 419 -17.39 -22.93 -12.09
N LYS A 420 -17.93 -23.88 -12.87
CA LYS A 420 -17.21 -24.61 -13.92
C LYS A 420 -16.83 -23.66 -15.07
N LEU A 421 -15.55 -23.70 -15.47
CA LEU A 421 -15.08 -23.09 -16.71
C LEU A 421 -15.53 -23.93 -17.90
N ILE A 422 -16.08 -23.28 -18.91
CA ILE A 422 -16.67 -23.90 -20.11
C ILE A 422 -16.24 -23.12 -21.33
N ASN A 423 -16.26 -23.75 -22.51
CA ASN A 423 -16.10 -23.03 -23.77
C ASN A 423 -17.48 -22.60 -24.29
N ALA A 424 -17.58 -21.41 -24.89
CA ALA A 424 -18.86 -20.88 -25.34
C ALA A 424 -19.59 -21.79 -26.35
N ILE A 425 -18.83 -22.51 -27.19
CA ILE A 425 -19.38 -23.48 -28.15
C ILE A 425 -20.00 -24.73 -27.49
N GLU A 426 -19.69 -24.99 -26.22
CA GLU A 426 -20.21 -26.12 -25.45
C GLU A 426 -21.56 -25.79 -24.79
N LEU A 427 -21.95 -24.51 -24.74
CA LEU A 427 -23.23 -24.11 -24.14
C LEU A 427 -24.41 -24.77 -24.85
N ILE A 428 -25.36 -25.26 -24.07
CA ILE A 428 -26.62 -25.79 -24.60
C ILE A 428 -27.56 -24.61 -24.86
N SER A 429 -28.17 -24.55 -26.05
CA SER A 429 -29.04 -23.44 -26.47
C SER A 429 -28.37 -22.06 -26.26
N PRO A 430 -27.21 -21.82 -26.88
CA PRO A 430 -26.54 -20.53 -26.75
C PRO A 430 -27.41 -19.43 -27.33
N ARG A 431 -27.31 -18.23 -26.77
CA ARG A 431 -28.02 -17.04 -27.21
C ARG A 431 -27.10 -15.84 -27.16
N CYS A 432 -27.24 -14.97 -28.15
CA CYS A 432 -26.54 -13.70 -28.18
C CYS A 432 -27.13 -12.77 -27.12
N LYS A 433 -26.31 -12.30 -26.18
CA LYS A 433 -26.73 -11.34 -25.14
C LYS A 433 -27.28 -10.03 -25.69
N VAL A 434 -26.87 -9.65 -26.91
CA VAL A 434 -27.27 -8.37 -27.52
C VAL A 434 -28.65 -8.42 -28.19
N CYS A 435 -28.98 -9.51 -28.88
CA CYS A 435 -30.20 -9.58 -29.69
C CYS A 435 -31.07 -10.82 -29.44
N ALA A 436 -30.70 -11.62 -28.44
CA ALA A 436 -31.36 -12.84 -28.00
C ALA A 436 -31.49 -13.97 -29.04
N THR A 437 -30.90 -13.85 -30.23
CA THR A 437 -30.93 -14.92 -31.24
C THR A 437 -29.88 -15.99 -30.97
N GLU A 438 -30.17 -17.23 -31.37
CA GLU A 438 -29.22 -18.34 -31.33
C GLU A 438 -28.06 -18.10 -32.30
N PRO A 439 -26.79 -18.12 -31.83
CA PRO A 439 -25.62 -18.02 -32.69
C PRO A 439 -25.28 -19.39 -33.30
N VAL A 440 -24.57 -19.36 -34.43
CA VAL A 440 -24.12 -20.56 -35.14
C VAL A 440 -22.61 -20.72 -35.01
N VAL A 441 -22.13 -21.95 -34.85
CA VAL A 441 -20.68 -22.23 -34.85
C VAL A 441 -20.13 -22.00 -36.26
N ARG A 442 -19.08 -21.19 -36.37
CA ARG A 442 -18.38 -20.92 -37.63
C ARG A 442 -16.86 -20.99 -37.42
N PRO A 443 -16.13 -21.63 -38.35
CA PRO A 443 -14.68 -21.59 -38.34
C PRO A 443 -14.19 -20.17 -38.66
N SER A 444 -13.24 -19.70 -37.87
CA SER A 444 -12.61 -18.38 -38.00
C SER A 444 -11.09 -18.55 -38.01
N GLN A 445 -10.43 -18.07 -39.06
CA GLN A 445 -8.96 -18.08 -39.11
C GLN A 445 -8.39 -17.07 -38.11
N GLN A 446 -7.42 -17.50 -37.31
CA GLN A 446 -6.72 -16.67 -36.33
C GLN A 446 -5.21 -16.81 -36.50
N LEU A 447 -4.47 -15.74 -36.25
CA LEU A 447 -3.02 -15.76 -36.22
C LEU A 447 -2.54 -15.91 -34.78
N PHE A 448 -1.45 -16.64 -34.60
CA PHE A 448 -0.87 -16.96 -33.30
C PHE A 448 0.61 -16.58 -33.29
N ILE A 449 1.08 -16.04 -32.16
CA ILE A 449 2.52 -15.96 -31.88
C ILE A 449 2.99 -17.30 -31.28
N GLU A 450 4.05 -17.85 -31.85
CA GLU A 450 4.64 -19.15 -31.49
C GLU A 450 5.56 -19.01 -30.26
N LEU A 451 4.96 -18.77 -29.09
CA LEU A 451 5.70 -18.52 -27.84
C LEU A 451 6.68 -19.64 -27.48
N GLY A 452 6.35 -20.89 -27.78
CA GLY A 452 7.22 -22.04 -27.50
C GLY A 452 8.56 -21.97 -28.24
N GLN A 453 8.60 -21.37 -29.43
CA GLN A 453 9.85 -21.16 -30.18
C GLN A 453 10.72 -20.05 -29.58
N LEU A 454 10.08 -19.06 -28.94
CA LEU A 454 10.74 -17.90 -28.31
C LEU A 454 11.12 -18.16 -26.85
N GLU A 455 10.53 -19.18 -26.23
CA GLU A 455 10.70 -19.53 -24.83
C GLU A 455 12.17 -19.67 -24.38
N PRO A 456 13.09 -20.31 -25.13
CA PRO A 456 14.49 -20.42 -24.71
C PRO A 456 15.16 -19.04 -24.52
N ALA A 457 14.89 -18.10 -25.43
CA ALA A 457 15.44 -16.75 -25.36
C ALA A 457 14.80 -15.95 -24.20
N ILE A 458 13.50 -16.10 -23.98
CA ILE A 458 12.80 -15.51 -22.83
C ILE A 458 13.40 -16.02 -21.53
N ARG A 459 13.58 -17.34 -21.37
CA ARG A 459 14.18 -17.93 -20.15
C ARG A 459 15.59 -17.42 -19.91
N SER A 460 16.40 -17.30 -20.96
CA SER A 460 17.76 -16.73 -20.89
C SER A 460 17.72 -15.29 -20.37
N TRP A 461 16.88 -14.44 -20.96
CA TRP A 461 16.71 -13.05 -20.52
C TRP A 461 16.18 -12.92 -19.08
N VAL A 462 15.18 -13.72 -18.71
CA VAL A 462 14.61 -13.76 -17.35
C VAL A 462 15.67 -14.16 -16.33
N SER A 463 16.55 -15.12 -16.66
CA SER A 463 17.58 -15.59 -15.74
C SER A 463 18.49 -14.47 -15.23
N VAL A 464 18.77 -13.48 -16.08
CA VAL A 464 19.59 -12.31 -15.78
C VAL A 464 18.76 -11.18 -15.16
N SER A 465 17.59 -10.89 -15.73
CA SER A 465 16.84 -9.67 -15.41
C SER A 465 15.99 -9.79 -14.14
N GLN A 466 15.56 -11.00 -13.76
CA GLN A 466 14.63 -11.20 -12.65
C GLN A 466 15.16 -10.71 -11.29
N ALA A 467 16.48 -10.56 -11.13
CA ALA A 467 17.08 -10.02 -9.91
C ALA A 467 16.61 -8.59 -9.61
N GLY A 468 16.28 -7.81 -10.65
CA GLY A 468 15.76 -6.45 -10.53
C GLY A 468 14.25 -6.34 -10.34
N TRP A 469 13.53 -7.47 -10.18
CA TRP A 469 12.07 -7.51 -10.17
C TRP A 469 11.49 -7.68 -8.76
N SER A 470 10.30 -7.12 -8.54
CA SER A 470 9.59 -7.26 -7.26
C SER A 470 9.24 -8.72 -6.96
N GLY A 471 8.98 -9.02 -5.68
CA GLY A 471 8.54 -10.36 -5.25
C GLY A 471 7.33 -10.87 -6.05
N PRO A 472 6.24 -10.10 -6.16
CA PRO A 472 5.06 -10.47 -6.95
C PRO A 472 5.38 -10.73 -8.42
N ALA A 473 6.19 -9.87 -9.06
CA ALA A 473 6.58 -10.05 -10.47
C ALA A 473 7.34 -11.37 -10.70
N ARG A 474 8.32 -11.68 -9.84
CA ARG A 474 9.07 -12.93 -9.90
C ARG A 474 8.18 -14.15 -9.68
N ALA A 475 7.23 -14.07 -8.74
CA ALA A 475 6.31 -15.17 -8.46
C ALA A 475 5.43 -15.49 -9.67
N VAL A 476 4.80 -14.47 -10.28
CA VAL A 476 3.96 -14.66 -11.47
C VAL A 476 4.77 -15.15 -12.67
N CYS A 477 5.96 -14.59 -12.90
CA CYS A 477 6.85 -15.05 -13.98
C CYS A 477 7.22 -16.54 -13.82
N ARG A 478 7.63 -16.96 -12.63
CA ARG A 478 7.94 -18.38 -12.35
C ARG A 478 6.74 -19.29 -12.57
N ALA A 479 5.54 -18.86 -12.19
CA ALA A 479 4.32 -19.64 -12.41
C ALA A 479 4.05 -19.87 -13.90
N TRP A 480 4.20 -18.82 -14.72
CA TRP A 480 4.02 -18.92 -16.18
C TRP A 480 5.10 -19.74 -16.87
N LEU A 481 6.34 -19.67 -16.39
CA LEU A 481 7.47 -20.42 -16.94
C LEU A 481 7.63 -21.82 -16.33
N ARG A 482 6.70 -22.28 -15.50
CA ARG A 482 6.71 -23.66 -14.98
C ARG A 482 6.35 -24.68 -16.05
N GLU A 483 5.46 -24.31 -16.95
CA GLU A 483 5.01 -25.15 -18.07
C GLU A 483 5.51 -24.55 -19.40
N PRO A 484 5.65 -25.37 -20.47
CA PRO A 484 5.98 -24.86 -21.79
C PRO A 484 4.98 -23.82 -22.28
N LEU A 485 5.49 -22.73 -22.84
CA LEU A 485 4.69 -21.64 -23.37
C LEU A 485 3.98 -22.08 -24.65
N ARG A 486 2.66 -22.02 -24.63
CA ARG A 486 1.81 -22.39 -25.77
C ARG A 486 1.60 -21.22 -26.72
N PRO A 487 1.33 -21.47 -28.02
CA PRO A 487 0.95 -20.42 -28.96
C PRO A 487 -0.24 -19.60 -28.45
N ARG A 488 -0.20 -18.28 -28.68
CA ARG A 488 -1.26 -17.36 -28.25
C ARG A 488 -1.83 -16.60 -29.44
N ALA A 489 -3.15 -16.56 -29.56
CA ALA A 489 -3.83 -15.85 -30.63
C ALA A 489 -3.59 -14.34 -30.51
N VAL A 490 -3.09 -13.72 -31.58
CA VAL A 490 -2.81 -12.28 -31.68
C VAL A 490 -3.86 -11.53 -32.50
N THR A 491 -4.90 -12.20 -33.00
CA THR A 491 -6.02 -11.57 -33.73
C THR A 491 -7.35 -11.77 -33.05
N ARG A 492 -8.30 -10.87 -33.32
CA ARG A 492 -9.70 -10.96 -32.90
C ARG A 492 -10.65 -10.47 -33.98
N ASP A 493 -11.84 -11.03 -33.98
CA ASP A 493 -12.99 -10.61 -34.80
C ASP A 493 -13.71 -9.42 -34.16
N LEU A 494 -13.02 -8.28 -34.09
CA LEU A 494 -13.56 -7.01 -33.59
C LEU A 494 -13.41 -5.95 -34.66
N LYS A 495 -14.18 -4.86 -34.54
CA LYS A 495 -14.06 -3.69 -35.42
C LYS A 495 -13.13 -2.64 -34.83
N TRP A 496 -13.11 -2.52 -33.50
CA TRP A 496 -12.31 -1.55 -32.76
C TRP A 496 -10.97 -2.13 -32.28
N GLY A 497 -9.92 -1.90 -33.08
CA GLY A 497 -8.56 -2.36 -32.84
C GLY A 497 -7.63 -1.97 -33.99
N VAL A 498 -6.35 -2.30 -33.85
CA VAL A 498 -5.37 -2.11 -34.94
C VAL A 498 -5.65 -3.14 -36.05
N PRO A 499 -5.85 -2.72 -37.32
CA PRO A 499 -6.14 -3.65 -38.41
C PRO A 499 -4.95 -4.55 -38.74
N VAL A 500 -5.23 -5.80 -39.10
CA VAL A 500 -4.21 -6.81 -39.40
C VAL A 500 -3.76 -6.70 -40.87
N PRO A 501 -2.46 -6.51 -41.18
CA PRO A 501 -1.95 -6.27 -42.53
C PRO A 501 -1.70 -7.58 -43.29
N VAL A 502 -2.69 -8.49 -43.31
CA VAL A 502 -2.60 -9.81 -43.95
C VAL A 502 -3.83 -10.06 -44.81
N ALA A 503 -3.63 -10.56 -46.03
CA ALA A 503 -4.73 -10.95 -46.91
C ALA A 503 -5.64 -11.99 -46.23
N GLY A 504 -6.95 -11.79 -46.30
CA GLY A 504 -7.94 -12.62 -45.59
C GLY A 504 -8.26 -12.19 -44.15
N PHE A 505 -7.54 -11.21 -43.60
CA PHE A 505 -7.75 -10.68 -42.24
C PHE A 505 -8.31 -9.24 -42.23
N THR A 506 -8.89 -8.77 -43.34
CA THR A 506 -9.37 -7.37 -43.48
C THR A 506 -10.45 -6.97 -42.48
N ASN A 507 -11.21 -7.92 -41.95
CA ASN A 507 -12.26 -7.69 -40.95
C ASN A 507 -11.82 -8.10 -39.53
N LYS A 508 -10.51 -8.19 -39.29
CA LYS A 508 -9.92 -8.58 -38.02
C LYS A 508 -8.94 -7.52 -37.55
N VAL A 509 -8.81 -7.44 -36.24
CA VAL A 509 -7.87 -6.55 -35.56
C VAL A 509 -6.89 -7.36 -34.73
N PHE A 510 -5.77 -6.74 -34.36
CA PHE A 510 -4.90 -7.33 -33.35
C PHE A 510 -5.63 -7.44 -32.02
N TYR A 511 -5.34 -8.52 -31.32
CA TYR A 511 -5.80 -8.71 -29.97
C TYR A 511 -5.06 -7.75 -29.05
N VAL A 512 -5.79 -7.01 -28.21
CA VAL A 512 -5.22 -6.00 -27.29
C VAL A 512 -4.08 -6.53 -26.41
N TRP A 513 -4.06 -7.83 -26.10
CA TRP A 513 -2.98 -8.45 -25.33
C TRP A 513 -1.64 -8.52 -26.07
N PHE A 514 -1.67 -8.40 -27.40
CA PHE A 514 -0.48 -8.33 -28.26
C PHE A 514 -0.01 -6.88 -28.43
N ASP A 515 -0.90 -5.95 -28.78
CA ASP A 515 -0.49 -4.59 -29.17
C ASP A 515 -0.56 -3.55 -28.05
N ALA A 516 -1.26 -3.77 -26.93
CA ALA A 516 -1.28 -2.79 -25.84
C ALA A 516 0.13 -2.48 -25.28
N PRO A 517 1.03 -3.45 -25.04
CA PRO A 517 2.41 -3.14 -24.65
C PRO A 517 3.22 -2.41 -25.74
N ILE A 518 2.86 -2.58 -27.02
CA ILE A 518 3.45 -1.79 -28.12
C ILE A 518 3.05 -0.30 -27.99
N GLY A 519 1.95 -0.03 -27.28
CA GLY A 519 1.51 1.29 -26.87
C GLY A 519 2.61 2.13 -26.22
N TYR A 520 3.52 1.55 -25.45
CA TYR A 520 4.63 2.33 -24.86
C TYR A 520 5.55 2.93 -25.91
N LEU A 521 5.82 2.20 -27.01
CA LEU A 521 6.63 2.70 -28.12
C LEU A 521 5.89 3.79 -28.88
N SER A 522 4.63 3.55 -29.23
CA SER A 522 3.84 4.52 -30.01
C SER A 522 3.55 5.80 -29.24
N ILE A 523 3.29 5.70 -27.94
CA ILE A 523 3.19 6.86 -27.03
C ILE A 523 4.50 7.64 -27.01
N THR A 524 5.65 6.97 -26.94
CA THR A 524 6.95 7.65 -27.01
C THR A 524 7.18 8.30 -28.38
N GLN A 525 6.79 7.64 -29.47
CA GLN A 525 6.89 8.20 -30.83
C GLN A 525 6.00 9.43 -31.00
N ASN A 526 4.82 9.44 -30.38
CA ASN A 526 3.95 10.62 -30.36
C ASN A 526 4.57 11.77 -29.55
N ALA A 527 5.36 11.47 -28.52
CA ALA A 527 6.09 12.47 -27.75
C ALA A 527 7.32 13.02 -28.49
N THR A 528 8.04 12.16 -29.22
CA THR A 528 9.25 12.56 -29.98
C THR A 528 9.50 11.64 -31.17
N HIS A 529 9.91 12.22 -32.30
CA HIS A 529 10.33 11.47 -33.48
C HIS A 529 11.59 10.62 -33.24
N GLU A 530 12.38 10.94 -32.21
CA GLU A 530 13.62 10.23 -31.86
C GLU A 530 13.41 9.10 -30.82
N PHE A 531 12.19 8.56 -30.72
CA PHE A 531 11.82 7.53 -29.74
C PHE A 531 12.70 6.27 -29.78
N GLU A 532 13.27 5.93 -30.94
CA GLU A 532 14.20 4.80 -31.07
C GLU A 532 15.45 4.97 -30.21
N LYS A 533 15.88 6.20 -29.88
CA LYS A 533 16.99 6.41 -28.93
C LYS A 533 16.69 5.81 -27.56
N TRP A 534 15.42 5.78 -27.15
CA TRP A 534 14.98 5.16 -25.91
C TRP A 534 14.70 3.66 -26.07
N TRP A 535 14.00 3.28 -27.15
CA TRP A 535 13.46 1.92 -27.31
C TRP A 535 14.37 0.95 -28.06
N LYS A 536 15.33 1.45 -28.84
CA LYS A 536 16.34 0.71 -29.59
C LYS A 536 17.70 1.43 -29.45
N PRO A 537 18.18 1.66 -28.22
CA PRO A 537 19.38 2.44 -27.98
C PRO A 537 20.61 1.76 -28.59
N ASP A 538 21.52 2.57 -29.15
CA ASP A 538 22.87 2.09 -29.44
C ASP A 538 23.55 1.63 -28.14
N LYS A 539 24.45 0.65 -28.25
CA LYS A 539 25.15 0.06 -27.09
C LYS A 539 25.96 1.08 -26.26
N GLU A 540 26.21 2.27 -26.81
CA GLU A 540 26.91 3.37 -26.12
C GLU A 540 26.02 4.11 -25.10
N TYR A 541 24.70 3.96 -25.17
CA TYR A 541 23.74 4.56 -24.23
C TYR A 541 23.31 3.52 -23.21
N ASP A 542 23.54 3.82 -21.92
CA ASP A 542 23.02 2.99 -20.84
C ASP A 542 21.57 3.38 -20.54
N VAL A 543 20.63 2.80 -21.30
CA VAL A 543 19.19 2.93 -21.07
C VAL A 543 18.70 1.75 -20.24
N LYS A 544 17.98 2.05 -19.16
CA LYS A 544 17.32 1.08 -18.29
C LYS A 544 15.81 1.30 -18.31
N LEU A 545 15.06 0.26 -18.64
CA LEU A 545 13.60 0.26 -18.62
C LEU A 545 13.06 -0.23 -17.27
N TYR A 546 12.26 0.62 -16.63
CA TYR A 546 11.53 0.38 -15.40
C TYR A 546 10.03 0.36 -15.68
N GLN A 547 9.34 -0.71 -15.30
CA GLN A 547 7.90 -0.84 -15.52
C GLN A 547 7.15 -1.04 -14.21
N PHE A 548 6.10 -0.23 -14.01
CA PHE A 548 5.25 -0.25 -12.82
C PHE A 548 3.85 -0.72 -13.17
N MET A 549 3.33 -1.71 -12.44
CA MET A 549 2.02 -2.30 -12.70
C MET A 549 1.45 -3.08 -11.50
N ALA A 550 0.18 -3.43 -11.56
CA ALA A 550 -0.39 -4.48 -10.70
C ALA A 550 0.02 -5.89 -11.20
N LYS A 551 0.03 -6.88 -10.31
CA LYS A 551 0.46 -8.27 -10.61
C LYS A 551 -0.23 -8.93 -11.81
N ASP A 552 -1.46 -8.53 -12.14
CA ASP A 552 -2.22 -9.08 -13.27
C ASP A 552 -1.60 -8.77 -14.63
N ASN A 553 -0.87 -7.66 -14.73
CA ASN A 553 -0.22 -7.25 -15.97
C ASN A 553 1.15 -7.90 -16.16
N VAL A 554 1.70 -8.60 -15.16
CA VAL A 554 3.03 -9.20 -15.23
C VAL A 554 3.21 -10.15 -16.41
N PRO A 555 2.28 -11.09 -16.71
CA PRO A 555 2.47 -12.05 -17.81
C PRO A 555 2.71 -11.39 -19.17
N PHE A 556 2.11 -10.23 -19.39
CA PHE A 556 2.27 -9.46 -20.62
C PHE A 556 3.67 -8.87 -20.76
N HIS A 557 4.27 -8.47 -19.64
CA HIS A 557 5.54 -7.77 -19.61
C HIS A 557 6.74 -8.70 -19.37
N VAL A 558 6.50 -9.96 -18.99
CA VAL A 558 7.55 -10.99 -18.83
C VAL A 558 7.46 -12.10 -19.87
N VAL A 559 6.35 -12.23 -20.59
CA VAL A 559 6.17 -13.22 -21.66
C VAL A 559 5.82 -12.55 -22.97
N MET A 560 4.60 -12.00 -23.12
CA MET A 560 4.07 -11.60 -24.44
C MET A 560 4.89 -10.51 -25.12
N PHE A 561 5.17 -9.41 -24.43
CA PHE A 561 5.89 -8.28 -24.97
C PHE A 561 7.39 -8.59 -25.18
N PRO A 562 8.11 -9.20 -24.22
CA PRO A 562 9.46 -9.68 -24.48
C PRO A 562 9.54 -10.68 -25.64
N ALA A 563 8.59 -11.62 -25.77
CA ALA A 563 8.53 -12.52 -26.92
C ALA A 563 8.43 -11.75 -28.24
N THR A 564 7.58 -10.73 -28.28
CA THR A 564 7.43 -9.84 -29.44
C THR A 564 8.74 -9.12 -29.76
N LEU A 565 9.35 -8.46 -28.77
CA LEU A 565 10.59 -7.70 -28.96
C LEU A 565 11.78 -8.58 -29.36
N ILE A 566 11.94 -9.74 -28.72
CA ILE A 566 12.97 -10.74 -29.02
C ILE A 566 12.74 -11.33 -30.42
N GLY A 567 11.50 -11.71 -30.75
CA GLY A 567 11.16 -12.32 -32.02
C GLY A 567 11.31 -11.37 -33.20
N VAL A 568 11.08 -10.05 -33.02
CA VAL A 568 11.37 -9.02 -34.02
C VAL A 568 12.88 -8.89 -34.25
N ASN A 569 13.69 -9.07 -33.20
CA ASN A 569 15.16 -9.08 -33.23
C ASN A 569 15.79 -7.80 -33.82
N GLU A 570 15.33 -6.63 -33.38
CA GLU A 570 15.82 -5.31 -33.81
C GLU A 570 16.59 -4.56 -32.71
N GLY A 571 17.01 -5.25 -31.64
CA GLY A 571 17.75 -4.61 -30.54
C GLY A 571 16.89 -3.72 -29.63
N HIS A 572 15.60 -4.03 -29.50
CA HIS A 572 14.73 -3.30 -28.59
C HIS A 572 15.14 -3.51 -27.12
N VAL A 573 15.01 -2.47 -26.30
CA VAL A 573 15.21 -2.56 -24.86
C VAL A 573 14.15 -3.48 -24.23
N LEU A 574 14.61 -4.40 -23.37
CA LEU A 574 13.74 -5.24 -22.55
C LEU A 574 13.68 -4.69 -21.13
N VAL A 575 12.63 -5.02 -20.38
CA VAL A 575 12.47 -4.53 -19.01
C VAL A 575 13.63 -4.98 -18.11
N ASN A 576 14.31 -4.01 -17.50
CA ASN A 576 15.38 -4.27 -16.54
C ASN A 576 14.80 -4.46 -15.14
N HIS A 577 13.85 -3.60 -14.76
CA HIS A 577 13.22 -3.60 -13.45
C HIS A 577 11.71 -3.62 -13.60
N LEU A 578 11.08 -4.68 -13.07
CA LEU A 578 9.63 -4.85 -13.10
C LEU A 578 9.09 -4.77 -11.68
N TYR A 579 8.42 -3.65 -11.36
CA TYR A 579 7.82 -3.40 -10.06
C TYR A 579 6.32 -3.66 -10.12
N ALA A 580 5.96 -4.90 -9.82
CA ALA A 580 4.58 -5.29 -9.64
C ALA A 580 4.14 -5.16 -8.17
N THR A 581 2.93 -4.63 -7.94
CA THR A 581 2.29 -4.59 -6.61
C THR A 581 1.24 -5.70 -6.46
N GLU A 582 0.95 -6.02 -5.20
CA GLU A 582 -0.27 -6.72 -4.79
C GLU A 582 -1.48 -5.75 -4.84
N TYR A 583 -2.66 -6.18 -4.41
CA TYR A 583 -3.86 -5.35 -4.51
C TYR A 583 -4.03 -4.40 -3.33
N LEU A 584 -4.59 -3.23 -3.62
CA LEU A 584 -5.23 -2.39 -2.61
C LEU A 584 -6.72 -2.74 -2.57
N ASN A 585 -7.17 -3.17 -1.40
CA ASN A 585 -8.58 -3.37 -1.04
C ASN A 585 -9.15 -2.09 -0.41
N TYR A 586 -10.47 -2.04 -0.23
CA TYR A 586 -11.18 -0.91 0.36
C TYR A 586 -11.97 -1.37 1.58
N GLU A 587 -11.58 -0.87 2.76
CA GLU A 587 -12.03 -1.35 4.06
C GLU A 587 -11.93 -2.90 4.11
N ASP A 588 -13.01 -3.60 4.44
CA ASP A 588 -13.07 -5.06 4.53
C ASP A 588 -13.32 -5.76 3.17
N GLY A 589 -13.35 -5.00 2.06
CA GLY A 589 -13.81 -5.50 0.76
C GLY A 589 -12.99 -5.04 -0.44
N LYS A 590 -13.52 -5.29 -1.64
CA LYS A 590 -12.93 -4.85 -2.91
C LYS A 590 -13.65 -3.63 -3.45
N PHE A 591 -12.91 -2.79 -4.17
CA PHE A 591 -13.47 -1.73 -5.01
C PHE A 591 -14.54 -2.32 -5.95
N SER A 592 -15.69 -1.67 -6.05
CA SER A 592 -16.81 -2.13 -6.88
C SER A 592 -17.62 -0.95 -7.41
N LYS A 593 -17.40 -0.62 -8.69
CA LYS A 593 -18.15 0.45 -9.38
C LYS A 593 -19.65 0.16 -9.44
N SER A 594 -20.04 -1.09 -9.73
CA SER A 594 -21.45 -1.48 -9.83
C SER A 594 -22.22 -1.39 -8.51
N ARG A 595 -21.52 -1.53 -7.37
CA ARG A 595 -22.12 -1.39 -6.03
C ARG A 595 -21.86 -0.03 -5.39
N GLY A 596 -21.15 0.87 -6.07
CA GLY A 596 -20.75 2.18 -5.50
C GLY A 596 -19.84 2.05 -4.27
N VAL A 597 -18.98 1.02 -4.22
CA VAL A 597 -18.08 0.77 -3.09
C VAL A 597 -16.65 1.15 -3.47
N GLY A 598 -16.05 2.04 -2.67
CA GLY A 598 -14.68 2.52 -2.84
C GLY A 598 -14.60 3.95 -3.36
N VAL A 599 -13.44 4.57 -3.19
CA VAL A 599 -13.14 5.91 -3.69
C VAL A 599 -12.55 5.81 -5.09
N PHE A 600 -13.16 6.49 -6.06
CA PHE A 600 -12.61 6.66 -7.39
C PHE A 600 -11.83 7.97 -7.51
N GLY A 601 -10.98 8.08 -8.54
CA GLY A 601 -10.11 9.24 -8.71
C GLY A 601 -10.86 10.56 -8.85
N THR A 602 -12.06 10.53 -9.44
CA THR A 602 -12.97 11.68 -9.48
C THR A 602 -13.51 12.03 -8.11
N ASP A 603 -13.92 11.03 -7.34
CA ASP A 603 -14.53 11.20 -6.03
C ASP A 603 -13.52 11.77 -5.02
N ALA A 604 -12.25 11.35 -5.11
CA ALA A 604 -11.17 11.83 -4.25
C ALA A 604 -11.05 13.37 -4.26
N GLN A 605 -11.21 13.98 -5.44
CA GLN A 605 -11.17 15.43 -5.62
C GLN A 605 -12.32 16.16 -4.91
N GLU A 606 -13.49 15.52 -4.82
CA GLU A 606 -14.69 16.11 -4.24
C GLU A 606 -14.73 16.04 -2.71
N THR A 607 -13.85 15.24 -2.10
CA THR A 607 -13.79 15.06 -0.63
C THR A 607 -13.31 16.29 0.14
N GLY A 608 -12.68 17.26 -0.52
CA GLY A 608 -12.00 18.38 0.13
C GLY A 608 -10.64 18.03 0.75
N ILE A 609 -10.23 16.76 0.72
CA ILE A 609 -8.89 16.32 1.16
C ILE A 609 -7.88 16.61 0.04
N PRO A 610 -6.79 17.37 0.29
CA PRO A 610 -5.78 17.67 -0.71
C PRO A 610 -5.13 16.41 -1.30
N SER A 611 -4.73 16.48 -2.57
CA SER A 611 -4.13 15.35 -3.30
C SER A 611 -2.88 14.80 -2.60
N ASP A 612 -2.05 15.64 -1.98
CA ASP A 612 -0.85 15.20 -1.26
C ASP A 612 -1.16 14.32 -0.04
N VAL A 613 -2.28 14.53 0.64
CA VAL A 613 -2.71 13.66 1.76
C VAL A 613 -3.06 12.27 1.24
N TRP A 614 -3.73 12.19 0.08
CA TRP A 614 -3.98 10.92 -0.61
C TRP A 614 -2.69 10.24 -1.05
N ARG A 615 -1.79 10.99 -1.70
CA ARG A 615 -0.49 10.48 -2.17
C ARG A 615 0.32 9.91 -1.02
N PHE A 616 0.41 10.65 0.09
CA PHE A 616 1.08 10.23 1.31
C PHE A 616 0.50 8.94 1.86
N TYR A 617 -0.81 8.90 2.13
CA TYR A 617 -1.41 7.74 2.77
C TYR A 617 -1.28 6.50 1.89
N LEU A 618 -1.61 6.61 0.59
CA LEU A 618 -1.49 5.50 -0.36
C LEU A 618 -0.05 4.98 -0.48
N ALA A 619 0.95 5.87 -0.48
CA ALA A 619 2.35 5.46 -0.47
C ALA A 619 2.74 4.75 0.85
N SER A 620 2.22 5.22 1.98
CA SER A 620 2.47 4.64 3.31
C SER A 620 1.85 3.25 3.50
N ILE A 621 0.81 2.91 2.73
CA ILE A 621 0.16 1.60 2.70
C ILE A 621 0.32 0.89 1.35
N ARG A 622 1.35 1.24 0.56
CA ARG A 622 1.57 0.63 -0.76
C ARG A 622 1.67 -0.90 -0.65
N PRO A 623 0.90 -1.67 -1.43
CA PRO A 623 0.86 -3.13 -1.34
C PRO A 623 2.08 -3.78 -2.05
N GLU A 624 3.26 -3.70 -1.43
CA GLU A 624 4.52 -4.17 -2.04
C GLU A 624 4.74 -5.69 -1.95
N THR A 625 4.38 -6.27 -0.81
CA THR A 625 4.65 -7.68 -0.46
C THR A 625 3.39 -8.51 -0.25
N SER A 626 2.30 -7.86 0.14
CA SER A 626 0.99 -8.44 0.41
C SER A 626 -0.08 -7.42 0.06
N ASP A 627 -1.32 -7.88 -0.08
CA ASP A 627 -2.47 -6.98 -0.18
C ASP A 627 -2.48 -5.99 1.00
N SER A 628 -3.03 -4.81 0.77
CA SER A 628 -3.23 -3.76 1.78
C SER A 628 -4.66 -3.26 1.70
N ASN A 629 -5.18 -2.70 2.79
CA ASN A 629 -6.55 -2.20 2.85
C ASN A 629 -6.51 -0.68 3.05
N PHE A 630 -7.25 0.05 2.23
CA PHE A 630 -7.53 1.46 2.52
C PHE A 630 -8.53 1.55 3.68
N SER A 631 -8.24 2.38 4.69
CA SER A 631 -9.17 2.69 5.77
C SER A 631 -9.27 4.18 6.05
N TRP A 632 -10.49 4.70 6.17
CA TRP A 632 -10.72 6.11 6.52
C TRP A 632 -10.20 6.47 7.91
N VAL A 633 -10.36 5.55 8.87
CA VAL A 633 -9.89 5.75 10.25
C VAL A 633 -8.38 5.87 10.26
N GLU A 634 -7.69 4.97 9.55
CA GLU A 634 -6.23 4.99 9.48
C GLU A 634 -5.70 6.20 8.69
N LEU A 635 -6.37 6.61 7.62
CA LEU A 635 -6.06 7.85 6.90
C LEU A 635 -6.06 9.05 7.85
N GLY A 636 -7.15 9.22 8.62
CA GLY A 636 -7.27 10.30 9.59
C GLY A 636 -6.19 10.23 10.68
N THR A 637 -5.95 9.03 11.22
CA THR A 637 -4.93 8.81 12.25
C THR A 637 -3.53 9.15 11.75
N ARG A 638 -3.10 8.61 10.60
CA ARG A 638 -1.75 8.87 10.05
C ARG A 638 -1.57 10.31 9.60
N ASN A 639 -2.62 10.95 9.07
CA ASN A 639 -2.58 12.37 8.80
C ASN A 639 -2.25 13.16 10.08
N ASN A 640 -2.95 12.87 11.18
CA ASN A 640 -2.78 13.62 12.41
C ASN A 640 -1.44 13.30 13.10
N SER A 641 -1.03 12.04 13.15
CA SER A 641 0.18 11.63 13.85
C SER A 641 1.47 11.87 13.04
N GLU A 642 1.48 11.53 11.75
CA GLU A 642 2.70 11.55 10.93
C GLU A 642 2.85 12.85 10.13
N LEU A 643 1.76 13.37 9.54
CA LEU A 643 1.83 14.65 8.81
C LEU A 643 1.74 15.84 9.76
N LEU A 644 0.69 15.96 10.58
CA LEU A 644 0.49 17.14 11.43
C LEU A 644 1.49 17.19 12.59
N ASN A 645 1.51 16.15 13.44
CA ASN A 645 2.28 16.17 14.68
C ASN A 645 3.79 15.93 14.50
N ASN A 646 4.23 15.40 13.36
CA ASN A 646 5.64 15.14 13.08
C ASN A 646 6.21 16.06 12.00
N LEU A 647 5.95 15.76 10.71
CA LEU A 647 6.56 16.50 9.60
C LEU A 647 6.16 17.98 9.60
N GLY A 648 4.85 18.23 9.67
CA GLY A 648 4.25 19.56 9.71
C GLY A 648 4.72 20.34 10.94
N ASN A 649 4.72 19.72 12.12
CA ASN A 649 5.22 20.35 13.35
C ASN A 649 6.69 20.76 13.23
N PHE A 650 7.56 19.88 12.71
CA PHE A 650 8.98 20.18 12.53
C PHE A 650 9.20 21.37 11.59
N CYS A 651 8.59 21.32 10.41
CA CYS A 651 8.69 22.40 9.43
C CYS A 651 8.10 23.71 9.95
N HIS A 652 6.89 23.66 10.54
CA HIS A 652 6.21 24.84 11.07
C HIS A 652 7.02 25.50 12.18
N ARG A 653 7.50 24.74 13.18
CA ARG A 653 8.31 25.30 14.27
C ARG A 653 9.60 25.91 13.72
N SER A 654 10.36 25.16 12.92
CA SER A 654 11.64 25.62 12.37
C SER A 654 11.51 26.91 11.57
N LEU A 655 10.52 26.98 10.66
CA LEU A 655 10.28 28.16 9.83
C LEU A 655 9.73 29.34 10.64
N THR A 656 8.82 29.08 11.58
CA THR A 656 8.26 30.12 12.45
C THR A 656 9.31 30.73 13.37
N PHE A 657 10.22 29.92 13.93
CA PHE A 657 11.34 30.42 14.71
C PHE A 657 12.26 31.31 13.87
N CYS A 658 12.64 30.86 12.68
CA CYS A 658 13.47 31.64 11.75
C CYS A 658 12.79 32.98 11.39
N CYS A 659 11.50 32.96 11.07
CA CYS A 659 10.74 34.15 10.70
C CYS A 659 10.62 35.14 11.85
N ASN A 660 10.18 34.68 13.03
CA ASN A 660 9.84 35.56 14.15
C ASN A 660 11.08 36.10 14.88
N MET A 661 12.14 35.30 14.99
CA MET A 661 13.30 35.65 15.82
C MET A 661 14.45 36.22 15.00
N PHE A 662 14.59 35.80 13.74
CA PHE A 662 15.70 36.20 12.87
C PHE A 662 15.23 36.94 11.61
N GLY A 663 13.98 37.42 11.59
CA GLY A 663 13.43 38.19 10.47
C GLY A 663 13.40 37.40 9.15
N GLY A 664 13.30 36.08 9.23
CA GLY A 664 13.31 35.18 8.07
C GLY A 664 14.68 34.99 7.43
N ARG A 665 15.77 35.41 8.11
CA ARG A 665 17.14 35.14 7.69
C ARG A 665 17.70 34.00 8.52
N VAL A 666 18.31 33.01 7.84
CA VAL A 666 19.03 31.93 8.54
C VAL A 666 20.19 32.57 9.31
N PRO A 667 20.30 32.37 10.64
CA PRO A 667 21.38 32.95 11.44
C PRO A 667 22.73 32.31 11.08
N ASP A 668 23.82 32.99 11.45
CA ASP A 668 25.16 32.40 11.34
C ASP A 668 25.27 31.18 12.28
N VAL A 669 25.65 30.03 11.71
CA VAL A 669 25.62 28.74 12.44
C VAL A 669 27.03 28.37 12.89
N THR A 670 27.24 28.26 14.20
CA THR A 670 28.40 27.56 14.78
C THR A 670 27.96 26.20 15.29
N LEU A 671 28.43 25.13 14.64
CA LEU A 671 27.97 23.78 14.95
C LEU A 671 28.50 23.28 16.30
N SER A 672 27.59 22.96 17.22
CA SER A 672 27.86 22.21 18.44
C SER A 672 28.11 20.72 18.14
N ALA A 673 28.51 19.95 19.15
CA ALA A 673 28.64 18.50 19.01
C ALA A 673 27.29 17.83 18.70
N ALA A 674 26.21 18.31 19.31
CA ALA A 674 24.86 17.77 19.10
C ALA A 674 24.33 18.06 17.68
N ASP A 675 24.70 19.20 17.09
CA ASP A 675 24.31 19.54 15.71
C ASP A 675 24.99 18.60 14.71
N VAL A 676 26.27 18.32 14.91
CA VAL A 676 27.06 17.45 14.03
C VAL A 676 26.55 16.01 14.12
N GLU A 677 26.18 15.55 15.32
CA GLU A 677 25.53 14.26 15.52
C GLU A 677 24.19 14.18 14.76
N LEU A 678 23.33 15.21 14.88
CA LEU A 678 22.08 15.27 14.13
C LEU A 678 22.34 15.18 12.61
N ILE A 679 23.27 15.97 12.07
CA ILE A 679 23.60 15.98 10.64
C ILE A 679 24.08 14.59 10.19
N ALA A 680 24.94 13.93 10.97
CA ALA A 680 25.42 12.58 10.67
C ALA A 680 24.27 11.55 10.61
N LEU A 681 23.34 11.61 11.57
CA LEU A 681 22.17 10.73 11.60
C LEU A 681 21.20 11.03 10.44
N VAL A 682 21.00 12.30 10.09
CA VAL A 682 20.20 12.69 8.91
C VAL A 682 20.84 12.18 7.62
N ASN A 683 22.16 12.28 7.48
CA ASN A 683 22.88 11.72 6.32
C ASN A 683 22.66 10.20 6.20
N ARG A 684 22.64 9.48 7.33
CA ARG A 684 22.33 8.03 7.37
C ARG A 684 20.92 7.74 6.89
N GLU A 685 19.92 8.52 7.33
CA GLU A 685 18.53 8.38 6.86
C GLU A 685 18.40 8.69 5.36
N ILE A 686 19.11 9.69 4.85
CA ILE A 686 19.13 10.02 3.42
C ILE A 686 19.77 8.89 2.61
N ALA A 687 20.89 8.34 3.06
CA ALA A 687 21.54 7.21 2.41
C ALA A 687 20.61 5.98 2.36
N ALA A 688 19.91 5.71 3.46
CA ALA A 688 18.92 4.64 3.52
C ALA A 688 17.74 4.91 2.58
N TYR A 689 17.19 6.13 2.56
CA TYR A 689 16.13 6.56 1.62
C TYR A 689 16.51 6.28 0.16
N VAL A 690 17.72 6.68 -0.26
CA VAL A 690 18.25 6.43 -1.61
C VAL A 690 18.37 4.92 -1.89
N GLN A 691 18.85 4.15 -0.92
CA GLN A 691 18.94 2.69 -1.04
C GLN A 691 17.57 2.03 -1.20
N GLN A 692 16.55 2.47 -0.45
CA GLN A 692 15.20 1.93 -0.57
C GLN A 692 14.57 2.27 -1.92
N LEU A 693 14.69 3.53 -2.38
CA LEU A 693 14.11 3.97 -3.65
C LEU A 693 14.77 3.34 -4.85
N SER A 694 16.10 3.27 -4.89
CA SER A 694 16.83 2.55 -5.95
C SER A 694 16.45 1.06 -6.03
N GLY A 695 16.02 0.47 -4.92
CA GLY A 695 15.49 -0.90 -4.86
C GLY A 695 13.99 -1.03 -5.15
N GLY A 696 13.27 0.06 -5.41
CA GLY A 696 11.81 0.07 -5.65
C GLY A 696 10.95 -0.16 -4.40
N ARG A 697 11.52 0.02 -3.19
CA ARG A 697 10.84 -0.11 -1.89
C ARG A 697 10.34 1.26 -1.43
N LEU A 698 9.29 1.74 -2.11
CA LEU A 698 8.74 3.09 -1.95
C LEU A 698 8.14 3.31 -0.56
N ARG A 699 7.46 2.30 -0.01
CA ARG A 699 6.86 2.37 1.33
C ARG A 699 7.91 2.51 2.42
N GLU A 700 9.06 1.84 2.28
CA GLU A 700 10.15 1.94 3.25
C GLU A 700 10.89 3.27 3.12
N ALA A 701 11.11 3.75 1.89
CA ALA A 701 11.71 5.06 1.67
C ALA A 701 10.94 6.19 2.37
N LEU A 702 9.60 6.17 2.33
CA LEU A 702 8.78 7.17 3.01
C LEU A 702 9.03 7.20 4.53
N ARG A 703 9.30 6.05 5.17
CA ARG A 703 9.59 6.00 6.61
C ARG A 703 10.86 6.76 6.98
N HIS A 704 11.90 6.69 6.14
CA HIS A 704 13.13 7.45 6.35
C HIS A 704 12.91 8.96 6.28
N VAL A 705 12.03 9.44 5.39
CA VAL A 705 11.62 10.86 5.34
C VAL A 705 10.98 11.29 6.66
N LEU A 706 10.03 10.50 7.16
CA LEU A 706 9.37 10.78 8.44
C LEU A 706 10.36 10.69 9.63
N SER A 707 11.35 9.79 9.56
CA SER A 707 12.39 9.66 10.57
C SER A 707 13.25 10.92 10.68
N VAL A 708 13.61 11.55 9.55
CA VAL A 708 14.34 12.84 9.54
C VAL A 708 13.55 13.92 10.32
N SER A 709 12.25 14.07 10.04
CA SER A 709 11.44 15.05 10.77
C SER A 709 11.30 14.73 12.27
N ARG A 710 11.25 13.45 12.63
CA ARG A 710 11.20 13.02 14.03
C ARG A 710 12.50 13.37 14.77
N ARG A 711 13.66 13.12 14.16
CA ARG A 711 14.96 13.53 14.70
C ARG A 711 15.07 15.04 14.86
N GLY A 712 14.59 15.79 13.87
CA GLY A 712 14.52 17.25 13.94
C GLY A 712 13.66 17.75 15.11
N ASN A 713 12.46 17.17 15.29
CA ASN A 713 11.60 17.47 16.44
C ASN A 713 12.28 17.17 17.78
N GLN A 714 12.92 16.00 17.91
CA GLN A 714 13.65 15.59 19.12
C GLN A 714 14.80 16.54 19.43
N HIS A 715 15.60 16.91 18.42
CA HIS A 715 16.70 17.83 18.58
C HIS A 715 16.22 19.23 19.02
N MET A 716 15.21 19.79 18.35
CA MET A 716 14.59 21.05 18.80
C MET A 716 14.07 20.96 20.23
N GLN A 717 13.51 19.80 20.61
CA GLN A 717 13.00 19.60 21.95
C GLN A 717 14.08 19.54 23.02
N ALA A 718 15.21 18.90 22.72
CA ALA A 718 16.36 18.80 23.61
C ALA A 718 17.09 20.15 23.78
N GLN A 719 17.26 20.91 22.69
CA GLN A 719 17.97 22.20 22.72
C GLN A 719 17.14 23.36 23.27
N GLN A 720 15.82 23.24 23.30
CA GLN A 720 14.91 24.23 23.90
C GLN A 720 15.17 25.69 23.44
N PRO A 721 15.29 25.99 22.14
CA PRO A 721 15.67 27.32 21.65
C PRO A 721 14.72 28.45 22.10
N TRP A 722 13.44 28.15 22.37
CA TRP A 722 12.47 29.14 22.90
C TRP A 722 12.76 29.58 24.34
N MET A 723 13.57 28.82 25.08
CA MET A 723 14.05 29.20 26.41
C MET A 723 15.39 29.91 26.31
N LEU A 724 16.32 29.39 25.51
CA LEU A 724 17.63 30.00 25.28
C LEU A 724 17.52 31.45 24.78
N LEU A 725 16.59 31.72 23.86
CA LEU A 725 16.36 33.06 23.33
C LEU A 725 15.82 34.08 24.36
N LYS A 726 15.37 33.62 25.53
CA LYS A 726 14.98 34.49 26.65
C LYS A 726 16.16 34.76 27.61
N GLY A 727 17.30 34.10 27.40
CA GLY A 727 18.53 34.21 28.17
C GLY A 727 19.41 35.40 27.76
N GLY A 728 20.69 35.32 28.14
CA GLY A 728 21.72 36.34 27.86
C GLY A 728 22.14 36.40 26.39
N GLU A 729 23.09 37.27 26.02
CA GLU A 729 23.64 37.28 24.65
C GLU A 729 24.43 36.02 24.29
N GLU A 730 24.97 35.28 25.28
CA GLU A 730 25.64 33.99 25.02
C GLU A 730 24.65 32.83 24.77
N ASP A 731 23.42 32.94 25.29
CA ASP A 731 22.37 31.93 25.09
C ASP A 731 21.60 32.13 23.77
N LYS A 732 21.64 33.35 23.22
CA LYS A 732 20.94 33.76 21.98
C LYS A 732 21.79 33.52 20.75
#